data_AF-A0A842HU61-F1
#
_entry.id   AF-A0A842HU61-F1
#
_cell.length_a   1.000
_cell.length_b   1.000
_cell.length_c   1.000
_cell.angle_alpha   90.00
_cell.angle_beta   90.00
_cell.angle_gamma   90.00
#
_symmetry.space_group_name_H-M   'P 1'
#
loop_
_entity.id
_entity.type
_entity.pdbx_description
1 polymer ?
#
loop_
_entity_poly.entity_id
_entity_poly.type
_entity_poly.pdbx_seq_one_letter_code
_entity_poly.pdbx_strand_id
1 'polypeptide(L)'
;MEKVGLLFVHGIGQQERFEHLRTSVREYAELIKDAGAYEVAVTDRTAGWKRAPGDTEYGENALAPMTVSVIARTKERAGGEPFHIEIECHEVWWADLGGRETLSEKIAFWWWGLGQWSAPIFRELDPTGTSHVETGDLRRGEIDEDAKAKPGKGPLTAMPRSSAGNFLVEVGVRARLSLAGLCALFTLFSWALLKRLLGFLADAPSTTLIFQYIGDVRTYERRAAPNNSLASDPGQPLRVPIRRRMVAEMVGMATRGYARWYISAHSLGTVLAYNGITEIGHALPNYLSQAQWNALPAPFKSGEGVGRRDESDLHLMMPARPAWLGPDEVVNRRRLFKGLHGLLTYGSPLDKFAAIWPRIVASATDCIDGKPPFRGYCRWINLNSANDPVSGKIDSFSDPVLERVLPALENYGTTHDALPGLSHIRYFRSRERSADTRRIRQRREIMHWLIDGPDAIIGDDRPRAANARAAAQFVLIIVALSLLTGAVAVFAGGAMAWFGIVEAAAFSSLSEFWERFGQVWPPATGIAFALLALAGVSRWLREARLNAILARADGKGPVTRAFLRSQAIAAALCFLGTAAAILLGVAIDFCAFDPAPIGLACLAAIAGYATLAASAAAIAASFLLQAAINRLYTRPAARPKPGR
;
A
#
# COMPACT_ATOMS: atom_id res chain seq x y z
N MET A 1 14.38 -35.51 -5.27
CA MET A 1 13.38 -34.48 -5.64
C MET A 1 13.29 -33.49 -4.48
N GLU A 2 13.53 -32.22 -4.74
CA GLU A 2 13.48 -31.15 -3.74
C GLU A 2 12.14 -30.41 -3.83
N LYS A 3 11.42 -30.27 -2.71
CA LYS A 3 10.18 -29.48 -2.65
C LYS A 3 10.46 -28.06 -2.17
N VAL A 4 10.04 -27.07 -2.97
CA VAL A 4 10.19 -25.64 -2.69
C VAL A 4 8.80 -25.01 -2.59
N GLY A 5 8.53 -24.27 -1.51
CA GLY A 5 7.28 -23.54 -1.36
C GLY A 5 7.37 -22.13 -1.94
N LEU A 6 6.34 -21.66 -2.65
CA LEU A 6 6.23 -20.27 -3.10
C LEU A 6 4.86 -19.69 -2.72
N LEU A 7 4.85 -18.75 -1.78
CA LEU A 7 3.63 -18.07 -1.34
C LEU A 7 3.45 -16.75 -2.08
N PHE A 8 2.45 -16.68 -2.95
CA PHE A 8 2.05 -15.46 -3.63
C PHE A 8 1.12 -14.63 -2.73
N VAL A 9 1.47 -13.36 -2.55
CA VAL A 9 0.68 -12.40 -1.76
C VAL A 9 0.42 -11.18 -2.61
N HIS A 10 -0.81 -10.98 -3.06
CA HIS A 10 -1.15 -9.88 -3.96
C HIS A 10 -2.44 -9.23 -3.51
N GLY A 11 -2.54 -7.91 -3.69
CA GLY A 11 -3.73 -7.16 -3.30
C GLY A 11 -4.31 -6.39 -4.47
N ILE A 12 -4.55 -7.08 -5.59
CA ILE A 12 -5.02 -6.46 -6.82
C ILE A 12 -6.45 -6.88 -7.14
N GLY A 13 -7.39 -6.03 -6.75
CA GLY A 13 -8.71 -5.90 -7.37
C GLY A 13 -9.64 -7.09 -7.18
N GLN A 14 -10.82 -6.98 -7.80
CA GLN A 14 -11.79 -8.06 -7.90
C GLN A 14 -11.31 -9.08 -8.94
N GLN A 15 -10.24 -9.79 -8.60
CA GLN A 15 -9.80 -10.95 -9.36
C GLN A 15 -10.46 -12.20 -8.82
N GLU A 16 -10.81 -13.10 -9.71
CA GLU A 16 -11.23 -14.43 -9.31
C GLU A 16 -10.09 -15.10 -8.52
N ARG A 17 -10.47 -15.94 -7.57
CA ARG A 17 -9.49 -16.70 -6.78
C ARG A 17 -8.56 -17.47 -7.73
N PHE A 18 -7.25 -17.41 -7.47
CA PHE A 18 -6.18 -17.99 -8.29
C PHE A 18 -5.97 -17.41 -9.69
N GLU A 19 -6.66 -16.35 -10.11
CA GLU A 19 -6.38 -15.69 -11.40
C GLU A 19 -4.95 -15.11 -11.44
N HIS A 20 -4.57 -14.38 -10.39
CA HIS A 20 -3.22 -13.84 -10.23
C HIS A 20 -2.18 -14.96 -10.14
N LEU A 21 -2.47 -15.99 -9.33
CA LEU A 21 -1.60 -17.15 -9.17
C LEU A 21 -1.31 -17.80 -10.53
N ARG A 22 -2.35 -18.12 -11.31
CA ARG A 22 -2.21 -18.74 -12.63
C ARG A 22 -1.35 -17.90 -13.58
N THR A 23 -1.57 -16.58 -13.58
CA THR A 23 -0.81 -15.66 -14.44
C THR A 23 0.66 -15.61 -14.01
N SER A 24 0.92 -15.38 -12.72
CA SER A 24 2.28 -15.22 -12.19
C SER A 24 3.09 -16.51 -12.27
N VAL A 25 2.49 -17.66 -11.99
CA VAL A 25 3.13 -18.98 -12.11
C VAL A 25 3.52 -19.27 -13.56
N ARG A 26 2.68 -18.92 -14.54
CA ARG A 26 3.02 -19.05 -15.97
C ARG A 26 4.16 -18.12 -16.37
N GLU A 27 4.12 -16.86 -15.94
CA GLU A 27 5.22 -15.91 -16.21
C GLU A 27 6.54 -16.40 -15.59
N TYR A 28 6.51 -16.95 -14.37
CA TYR A 28 7.70 -17.51 -13.72
C TYR A 28 8.19 -18.76 -14.46
N ALA A 29 7.28 -19.67 -14.83
CA ALA A 29 7.63 -20.88 -15.57
C ALA A 29 8.26 -20.56 -16.94
N GLU A 30 7.74 -19.56 -17.64
CA GLU A 30 8.34 -19.04 -18.88
C GLU A 30 9.73 -18.47 -18.63
N LEU A 31 9.91 -17.63 -17.60
CA LEU A 31 11.21 -17.06 -17.27
C LEU A 31 12.23 -18.12 -16.84
N ILE A 32 11.81 -19.16 -16.11
CA ILE A 32 12.67 -20.30 -15.73
C ILE A 32 13.11 -21.05 -16.98
N LYS A 33 12.16 -21.35 -17.88
CA LYS A 33 12.46 -22.01 -19.15
C LYS A 33 13.41 -21.18 -20.01
N ASP A 34 13.25 -19.86 -20.01
CA ASP A 34 14.09 -18.94 -20.77
C ASP A 34 15.44 -18.66 -20.09
N ALA A 35 15.59 -18.96 -18.80
CA ALA A 35 16.83 -18.74 -18.04
C ALA A 35 17.91 -19.78 -18.32
N GLY A 36 17.58 -20.94 -18.90
CA GLY A 36 18.58 -21.95 -19.22
C GLY A 36 18.03 -23.32 -19.58
N ALA A 37 18.84 -24.35 -19.33
CA ALA A 37 18.59 -25.73 -19.74
C ALA A 37 17.59 -26.45 -18.82
N TYR A 38 16.43 -25.84 -18.53
CA TYR A 38 15.40 -26.46 -17.69
C TYR A 38 14.24 -26.98 -18.53
N GLU A 39 13.73 -28.17 -18.17
CA GLU A 39 12.39 -28.59 -18.55
C GLU A 39 11.41 -28.13 -17.48
N VAL A 40 10.37 -27.44 -17.91
CA VAL A 40 9.39 -26.84 -17.02
C VAL A 40 8.00 -27.34 -17.38
N ALA A 41 7.30 -27.92 -16.40
CA ALA A 41 5.91 -28.32 -16.53
C ALA A 41 5.07 -27.67 -15.42
N VAL A 42 3.90 -27.16 -15.76
CA VAL A 42 2.98 -26.53 -14.80
C VAL A 42 1.74 -27.40 -14.63
N THR A 43 1.46 -27.79 -13.40
CA THR A 43 0.22 -28.50 -13.03
C THR A 43 -0.72 -27.53 -12.32
N ASP A 44 -1.88 -27.28 -12.92
CA ASP A 44 -2.91 -26.39 -12.40
C ASP A 44 -4.05 -27.21 -11.79
N ARG A 45 -4.26 -27.10 -10.46
CA ARG A 45 -5.32 -27.77 -9.70
C ARG A 45 -6.37 -26.79 -9.18
N THR A 46 -6.38 -25.56 -9.70
CA THR A 46 -7.26 -24.49 -9.21
C THR A 46 -8.73 -24.76 -9.56
N ALA A 47 -8.98 -25.42 -10.70
CA ALA A 47 -10.32 -25.87 -11.10
C ALA A 47 -10.79 -26.99 -10.16
N GLY A 48 -11.73 -26.66 -9.26
CA GLY A 48 -12.24 -27.59 -8.25
C GLY A 48 -11.54 -27.49 -6.89
N TRP A 49 -10.75 -26.44 -6.64
CA TRP A 49 -10.15 -26.21 -5.33
C TRP A 49 -11.21 -25.90 -4.26
N LYS A 50 -11.51 -26.87 -3.40
CA LYS A 50 -12.63 -26.80 -2.44
C LYS A 50 -12.33 -26.07 -1.13
N ARG A 51 -11.05 -25.86 -0.78
CA ARG A 51 -10.67 -25.30 0.52
C ARG A 51 -11.09 -23.84 0.61
N ALA A 52 -11.63 -23.39 1.73
CA ALA A 52 -11.95 -21.97 1.93
C ALA A 52 -10.67 -21.11 1.97
N PRO A 53 -10.72 -19.80 1.64
CA PRO A 53 -9.58 -18.92 1.83
C PRO A 53 -9.11 -18.86 3.29
N GLY A 54 -7.82 -19.09 3.53
CA GLY A 54 -7.24 -19.13 4.88
C GLY A 54 -7.46 -20.45 5.62
N ASP A 55 -8.09 -21.45 4.99
CA ASP A 55 -8.12 -22.83 5.48
C ASP A 55 -6.92 -23.60 4.93
N THR A 56 -6.08 -24.08 5.83
CA THR A 56 -4.80 -24.71 5.50
C THR A 56 -4.69 -26.06 6.16
N GLU A 57 -4.60 -27.10 5.34
CA GLU A 57 -4.10 -28.39 5.80
C GLU A 57 -2.61 -28.25 6.16
N TYR A 58 -2.26 -28.78 7.33
CA TYR A 58 -0.89 -28.88 7.80
C TYR A 58 -0.36 -30.29 7.52
N GLY A 59 0.92 -30.37 7.18
CA GLY A 59 1.62 -31.63 6.92
C GLY A 59 2.07 -31.83 5.47
N GLU A 60 2.90 -32.86 5.28
CA GLU A 60 3.69 -33.08 4.05
C GLU A 60 2.88 -33.50 2.82
N ASN A 61 1.64 -33.96 3.02
CA ASN A 61 0.74 -34.43 1.97
C ASN A 61 -0.24 -33.35 1.50
N ALA A 62 -0.20 -32.15 2.07
CA ALA A 62 -1.09 -31.08 1.67
C ALA A 62 -0.77 -30.64 0.23
N LEU A 63 -1.67 -30.95 -0.70
CA LEU A 63 -1.53 -30.51 -2.09
C LEU A 63 -1.51 -28.98 -2.18
N ALA A 64 -0.77 -28.48 -3.17
CA ALA A 64 -0.74 -27.08 -3.59
C ALA A 64 -1.67 -26.81 -4.78
N PRO A 65 -2.28 -25.62 -4.87
CA PRO A 65 -3.20 -25.27 -5.95
C PRO A 65 -2.51 -25.25 -7.32
N MET A 66 -1.22 -24.91 -7.35
CA MET A 66 -0.39 -25.05 -8.55
C MET A 66 0.97 -25.62 -8.19
N THR A 67 1.54 -26.38 -9.13
CA THR A 67 2.89 -26.92 -9.04
C THR A 67 3.67 -26.54 -10.30
N VAL A 68 4.94 -26.16 -10.16
CA VAL A 68 5.91 -26.07 -11.25
C VAL A 68 6.98 -27.15 -11.06
N SER A 69 7.07 -28.11 -11.97
CA SER A 69 8.13 -29.11 -12.03
C SER A 69 9.27 -28.59 -12.88
N VAL A 70 10.47 -28.52 -12.31
CA VAL A 70 11.69 -28.03 -12.96
C VAL A 70 12.73 -29.14 -12.96
N ILE A 71 13.14 -29.59 -14.15
CA ILE A 71 14.18 -30.61 -14.34
C ILE A 71 15.36 -29.96 -15.06
N ALA A 72 16.53 -29.92 -14.43
CA ALA A 72 17.74 -29.40 -15.07
C ALA A 72 18.29 -30.43 -16.10
N ARG A 73 18.46 -29.99 -17.35
CA ARG A 73 19.01 -30.80 -18.46
C ARG A 73 20.52 -30.92 -18.43
N THR A 74 21.23 -29.96 -17.81
CA THR A 74 22.69 -29.92 -17.76
C THR A 74 23.23 -30.12 -16.34
N LYS A 75 24.31 -30.89 -16.25
CA LYS A 75 25.00 -31.37 -15.04
C LYS A 75 25.76 -30.28 -14.28
N GLU A 76 25.12 -29.18 -13.87
CA GLU A 76 25.84 -28.05 -13.25
C GLU A 76 25.88 -28.05 -11.71
N ARG A 77 25.19 -28.97 -11.03
CA ARG A 77 25.48 -29.23 -9.61
C ARG A 77 26.64 -30.21 -9.50
N ALA A 78 27.54 -29.97 -8.53
CA ALA A 78 28.86 -30.59 -8.32
C ALA A 78 28.96 -32.13 -8.22
N GLY A 79 27.93 -32.89 -8.63
CA GLY A 79 27.91 -34.35 -8.66
C GLY A 79 27.32 -34.97 -9.93
N GLY A 80 26.92 -34.17 -10.94
CA GLY A 80 26.56 -34.68 -12.27
C GLY A 80 25.24 -35.45 -12.41
N GLU A 81 24.40 -35.48 -11.37
CA GLU A 81 23.04 -36.02 -11.44
C GLU A 81 22.01 -34.94 -11.81
N PRO A 82 21.02 -35.24 -12.66
CA PRO A 82 19.89 -34.35 -12.90
C PRO A 82 19.19 -34.06 -11.57
N PHE A 83 18.99 -32.77 -11.25
CA PHE A 83 18.21 -32.41 -10.09
C PHE A 83 16.80 -32.01 -10.50
N HIS A 84 15.83 -32.48 -9.72
CA HIS A 84 14.41 -32.25 -9.92
C HIS A 84 13.87 -31.44 -8.74
N ILE A 85 13.33 -30.26 -9.05
CA ILE A 85 12.67 -29.37 -8.10
C ILE A 85 11.17 -29.35 -8.40
N GLU A 86 10.36 -29.49 -7.36
CA GLU A 86 8.94 -29.18 -7.40
C GLU A 86 8.68 -27.89 -6.63
N ILE A 87 8.22 -26.85 -7.34
CA ILE A 87 7.80 -25.60 -6.73
C ILE A 87 6.29 -25.66 -6.50
N GLU A 88 5.90 -25.76 -5.24
CA GLU A 88 4.50 -25.75 -4.79
C GLU A 88 4.05 -24.31 -4.52
N CYS A 89 3.14 -23.82 -5.36
CA CYS A 89 2.71 -22.43 -5.37
C CYS A 89 1.37 -22.27 -4.63
N HIS A 90 1.32 -21.33 -3.68
CA HIS A 90 0.15 -21.02 -2.86
C HIS A 90 -0.23 -19.55 -3.01
N GLU A 91 -1.46 -19.17 -2.67
CA GLU A 91 -1.95 -17.81 -2.81
C GLU A 91 -2.67 -17.34 -1.54
N VAL A 92 -2.33 -16.13 -1.09
CA VAL A 92 -3.15 -15.38 -0.14
C VAL A 92 -4.12 -14.51 -0.92
N TRP A 93 -5.41 -14.82 -0.83
CA TRP A 93 -6.48 -14.12 -1.55
C TRP A 93 -7.51 -13.54 -0.59
N TRP A 94 -8.02 -12.33 -0.86
CA TRP A 94 -9.00 -11.63 -0.01
C TRP A 94 -10.01 -10.74 -0.72
N ALA A 95 -10.17 -10.90 -2.04
CA ALA A 95 -11.09 -10.06 -2.80
C ALA A 95 -12.57 -10.23 -2.39
N ASP A 96 -12.95 -11.36 -1.80
CA ASP A 96 -14.28 -11.59 -1.19
C ASP A 96 -14.57 -10.74 0.05
N LEU A 97 -13.55 -10.15 0.68
CA LEU A 97 -13.74 -9.27 1.84
C LEU A 97 -14.12 -7.83 1.43
N GLY A 98 -14.12 -7.53 0.13
CA GLY A 98 -14.48 -6.23 -0.43
C GLY A 98 -15.98 -5.91 -0.29
N GLY A 99 -16.30 -4.61 -0.24
CA GLY A 99 -17.68 -4.11 -0.25
C GLY A 99 -18.37 -4.34 -1.60
N ARG A 100 -19.72 -4.26 -1.60
CA ARG A 100 -20.52 -4.39 -2.83
C ARG A 100 -20.31 -3.17 -3.72
N GLU A 101 -20.30 -3.34 -5.04
CA GLU A 101 -20.11 -2.23 -5.99
C GLU A 101 -21.31 -1.26 -6.09
N THR A 102 -21.77 -0.67 -4.99
CA THR A 102 -22.82 0.35 -5.01
C THR A 102 -22.28 1.70 -5.50
N LEU A 103 -23.15 2.52 -6.11
CA LEU A 103 -22.77 3.86 -6.58
C LEU A 103 -22.24 4.73 -5.42
N SER A 104 -22.86 4.64 -4.24
CA SER A 104 -22.42 5.37 -3.04
C SER A 104 -21.02 4.93 -2.60
N GLU A 105 -20.68 3.63 -2.69
CA GLU A 105 -19.34 3.14 -2.41
C GLU A 105 -18.30 3.64 -3.41
N LYS A 106 -18.66 3.72 -4.71
CA LYS A 106 -17.82 4.30 -5.78
C LYS A 106 -17.54 5.78 -5.52
N ILE A 107 -18.56 6.58 -5.20
CA ILE A 107 -18.41 7.99 -4.85
C ILE A 107 -17.54 8.14 -3.60
N ALA A 108 -17.82 7.37 -2.54
CA ALA A 108 -17.07 7.42 -1.30
C ALA A 108 -15.60 6.97 -1.48
N PHE A 109 -15.33 6.07 -2.43
CA PHE A 109 -13.98 5.67 -2.80
C PHE A 109 -13.24 6.81 -3.48
N TRP A 110 -13.83 7.44 -4.50
CA TRP A 110 -13.20 8.55 -5.20
C TRP A 110 -12.92 9.71 -4.26
N TRP A 111 -13.90 10.05 -3.40
CA TRP A 111 -13.71 11.08 -2.38
C TRP A 111 -12.60 10.74 -1.39
N TRP A 112 -12.51 9.48 -0.96
CA TRP A 112 -11.42 9.00 -0.10
C TRP A 112 -10.06 9.08 -0.80
N GLY A 113 -9.97 8.66 -2.06
CA GLY A 113 -8.74 8.60 -2.86
C GLY A 113 -8.20 10.00 -3.18
N LEU A 114 -9.07 10.89 -3.66
CA LEU A 114 -8.75 12.30 -3.90
C LEU A 114 -8.33 13.00 -2.60
N GLY A 115 -8.89 12.61 -1.46
CA GLY A 115 -8.52 13.17 -0.18
C GLY A 115 -7.16 12.73 0.39
N GLN A 116 -6.48 11.72 -0.19
CA GLN A 116 -5.29 11.11 0.42
C GLN A 116 -4.14 12.09 0.67
N TRP A 117 -3.97 13.11 -0.18
CA TRP A 117 -2.92 14.12 0.00
C TRP A 117 -3.03 14.88 1.34
N SER A 118 -4.22 14.93 1.92
CA SER A 118 -4.53 15.64 3.17
C SER A 118 -4.67 14.71 4.37
N ALA A 119 -4.48 13.39 4.18
CA ALA A 119 -4.63 12.44 5.26
C ALA A 119 -3.73 12.87 6.43
N PRO A 120 -4.25 12.88 7.68
CA PRO A 120 -3.40 13.15 8.82
C PRO A 120 -2.35 12.06 8.89
N ILE A 121 -1.07 12.47 8.94
CA ILE A 121 0.02 11.52 9.12
C ILE A 121 -0.05 11.10 10.58
N PHE A 122 -0.38 9.83 10.80
CA PHE A 122 -0.73 9.35 12.12
C PHE A 122 0.51 9.28 13.02
N ARG A 123 0.40 9.87 14.22
CA ARG A 123 1.32 9.56 15.32
C ARG A 123 0.94 8.22 15.93
N GLU A 124 1.97 7.48 16.32
CA GLU A 124 1.98 6.33 17.22
C GLU A 124 0.89 6.46 18.30
N LEU A 125 -0.28 5.92 18.04
CA LEU A 125 -1.01 5.19 19.05
C LEU A 125 -0.63 3.76 18.74
N ASP A 126 0.38 3.23 19.43
CA ASP A 126 0.60 1.79 19.41
C ASP A 126 -0.77 1.17 19.73
N PRO A 127 -1.39 0.40 18.81
CA PRO A 127 -2.68 -0.23 19.09
C PRO A 127 -2.62 -1.13 20.32
N THR A 128 -1.42 -1.53 20.77
CA THR A 128 -1.20 -2.29 22.00
C THR A 128 -1.17 -1.43 23.27
N GLY A 129 -1.37 -0.11 23.18
CA GLY A 129 -1.42 0.79 24.35
C GLY A 129 -0.06 1.04 25.03
N THR A 130 1.02 0.45 24.54
CA THR A 130 2.39 0.50 25.12
C THR A 130 3.08 1.86 24.99
N SER A 131 2.49 2.83 24.30
CA SER A 131 3.04 4.17 24.16
C SER A 131 2.78 5.00 25.42
N HIS A 132 3.61 4.85 26.45
CA HIS A 132 4.03 5.88 27.43
C HIS A 132 4.79 5.27 28.63
N VAL A 133 5.67 4.28 28.43
CA VAL A 133 6.83 4.22 29.33
C VAL A 133 7.71 5.38 28.88
N GLU A 134 7.64 6.50 29.60
CA GLU A 134 8.51 7.65 29.38
C GLU A 134 9.95 7.14 29.27
N THR A 135 10.53 7.28 28.09
CA THR A 135 11.94 6.95 27.81
C THR A 135 12.91 7.81 28.64
N GLY A 136 12.40 8.67 29.54
CA GLY A 136 13.14 9.38 30.57
C GLY A 136 13.75 8.46 31.64
N ASP A 137 13.12 7.31 31.94
CA ASP A 137 13.62 6.41 33.01
C ASP A 137 14.65 5.38 32.54
N LEU A 138 14.70 5.05 31.24
CA LEU A 138 15.67 4.08 30.71
C LEU A 138 17.08 4.67 30.49
N ARG A 139 17.32 5.93 30.87
CA ARG A 139 18.63 6.60 30.72
C ARG A 139 19.25 7.12 32.02
N ARG A 140 18.63 6.90 33.19
CA ARG A 140 19.38 7.00 34.46
C ARG A 140 20.20 5.72 34.61
N GLY A 141 21.45 5.82 34.19
CA GLY A 141 22.46 4.78 34.37
C GLY A 141 22.87 4.63 35.83
N GLU A 142 22.00 4.08 36.65
CA GLU A 142 22.42 3.27 37.79
C GLU A 142 22.19 1.82 37.38
N ILE A 143 23.23 1.24 36.77
CA ILE A 143 23.36 -0.20 36.62
C ILE A 143 23.69 -0.70 38.02
N ASP A 144 22.66 -1.02 38.78
CA ASP A 144 22.80 -1.77 40.02
C ASP A 144 23.20 -3.20 39.63
N GLU A 145 24.49 -3.52 39.73
CA GLU A 145 25.07 -4.81 39.29
C GLU A 145 24.47 -6.01 40.05
N ASP A 146 23.83 -5.78 41.20
CA ASP A 146 23.18 -6.81 42.02
C ASP A 146 21.66 -6.93 41.80
N ALA A 147 21.06 -6.05 41.00
CA ALA A 147 19.65 -6.18 40.64
C ALA A 147 19.49 -7.28 39.58
N LYS A 148 19.34 -8.53 40.04
CA LYS A 148 18.84 -9.69 39.27
C LYS A 148 17.92 -9.19 38.16
N ALA A 149 18.42 -9.22 36.92
CA ALA A 149 17.83 -8.59 35.76
C ALA A 149 16.33 -8.83 35.67
N LYS A 150 15.53 -7.89 36.20
CA LYS A 150 14.15 -7.76 35.77
C LYS A 150 14.27 -7.32 34.32
N PRO A 151 13.82 -8.12 33.35
CA PRO A 151 13.97 -7.80 31.94
C PRO A 151 13.47 -6.38 31.73
N GLY A 152 14.36 -5.49 31.30
CA GLY A 152 14.03 -4.10 31.07
C GLY A 152 12.80 -4.06 30.17
N LYS A 153 11.82 -3.24 30.54
CA LYS A 153 10.58 -2.98 29.79
C LYS A 153 10.88 -2.26 28.46
N GLY A 154 11.75 -2.83 27.63
CA GLY A 154 11.89 -2.42 26.24
C GLY A 154 10.61 -2.79 25.50
N PRO A 155 10.17 -1.97 24.53
CA PRO A 155 9.00 -2.33 23.74
C PRO A 155 9.29 -3.64 23.00
N LEU A 156 8.39 -4.62 23.11
CA LEU A 156 8.42 -5.91 22.39
C LEU A 156 8.27 -5.74 20.88
N THR A 157 8.16 -4.50 20.44
CA THR A 157 8.06 -4.11 19.05
C THR A 157 8.91 -2.86 18.79
N ALA A 158 9.42 -2.73 17.58
CA ALA A 158 10.10 -1.56 17.07
C ALA A 158 9.41 -1.06 15.81
N MET A 159 9.28 0.26 15.69
CA MET A 159 8.69 0.86 14.49
C MET A 159 9.78 1.20 13.48
N PRO A 160 9.53 1.04 12.16
CA PRO A 160 10.38 1.62 11.11
C PRO A 160 10.52 3.13 11.29
N ARG A 161 11.60 3.72 10.74
CA ARG A 161 11.83 5.16 10.82
C ARG A 161 10.65 5.91 10.24
N SER A 162 10.19 6.93 10.97
CA SER A 162 9.12 7.78 10.48
C SER A 162 9.64 8.82 9.54
N SER A 163 8.99 8.94 8.38
CA SER A 163 9.01 10.21 7.68
C SER A 163 8.07 11.23 8.33
N ALA A 164 7.16 10.81 9.24
CA ALA A 164 6.33 11.75 9.99
C ALA A 164 7.21 12.66 10.85
N GLY A 165 7.00 13.97 10.74
CA GLY A 165 7.82 15.01 11.33
C GLY A 165 8.95 15.52 10.43
N ASN A 166 9.29 14.82 9.34
CA ASN A 166 10.22 15.32 8.34
C ASN A 166 9.47 16.23 7.34
N PHE A 167 9.51 17.53 7.61
CA PHE A 167 8.79 18.55 6.86
C PHE A 167 8.93 18.43 5.34
N LEU A 168 10.14 18.24 4.81
CA LEU A 168 10.37 18.19 3.36
C LEU A 168 9.82 16.91 2.74
N VAL A 169 9.96 15.78 3.44
CA VAL A 169 9.42 14.50 2.96
C VAL A 169 7.89 14.55 2.97
N GLU A 170 7.28 15.06 4.04
CA GLU A 170 5.82 15.19 4.12
C GLU A 170 5.26 16.08 2.99
N VAL A 171 5.83 17.27 2.79
CA VAL A 171 5.40 18.16 1.71
C VAL A 171 5.56 17.50 0.34
N GLY A 172 6.70 16.84 0.09
CA GLY A 172 6.96 16.13 -1.17
C GLY A 172 5.98 14.99 -1.42
N VAL A 173 5.66 14.19 -0.41
CA VAL A 173 4.69 13.10 -0.51
C VAL A 173 3.28 13.63 -0.77
N ARG A 174 2.84 14.66 -0.05
CA ARG A 174 1.50 15.26 -0.26
C ARG A 174 1.35 15.87 -1.66
N ALA A 175 2.38 16.55 -2.15
CA ALA A 175 2.40 17.08 -3.51
C ALA A 175 2.30 15.98 -4.57
N ARG A 176 2.98 14.84 -4.39
CA ARG A 176 2.85 13.69 -5.31
C ARG A 176 1.44 13.09 -5.28
N LEU A 177 0.84 12.96 -4.10
CA LEU A 177 -0.53 12.46 -3.96
C LEU A 177 -1.56 13.42 -4.56
N SER A 178 -1.38 14.74 -4.44
CA SER A 178 -2.27 15.70 -5.08
C SER A 178 -2.16 15.65 -6.59
N LEU A 179 -0.93 15.55 -7.14
CA LEU A 179 -0.70 15.37 -8.57
C LEU A 179 -1.34 14.07 -9.10
N ALA A 180 -1.22 12.97 -8.34
CA ALA A 180 -1.90 11.72 -8.67
C ALA A 180 -3.44 11.87 -8.65
N GLY A 181 -3.98 12.60 -7.66
CA GLY A 181 -5.41 12.93 -7.60
C GLY A 181 -5.89 13.76 -8.80
N LEU A 182 -5.12 14.76 -9.22
CA LEU A 182 -5.41 15.54 -10.45
C LEU A 182 -5.39 14.66 -11.70
N CYS A 183 -4.36 13.83 -11.84
CA CYS A 183 -4.24 12.89 -12.96
C CYS A 183 -5.46 11.98 -13.05
N ALA A 184 -5.93 11.47 -11.91
CA ALA A 184 -7.12 10.64 -11.85
C ALA A 184 -8.40 11.41 -12.23
N LEU A 185 -8.58 12.65 -11.74
CA LEU A 185 -9.72 13.50 -12.11
C LEU A 185 -9.75 13.80 -13.62
N PHE A 186 -8.64 14.22 -14.20
CA PHE A 186 -8.57 14.50 -15.64
C PHE A 186 -8.80 13.24 -16.48
N THR A 187 -8.30 12.08 -16.04
CA THR A 187 -8.58 10.80 -16.69
C THR A 187 -10.07 10.47 -16.63
N LEU A 188 -10.70 10.63 -15.47
CA LEU A 188 -12.13 10.40 -15.28
C LEU A 188 -12.99 11.30 -16.16
N PHE A 189 -12.70 12.61 -16.17
CA PHE A 189 -13.43 13.57 -16.97
C PHE A 189 -13.23 13.33 -18.46
N SER A 190 -11.99 13.18 -18.92
CA SER A 190 -11.68 12.84 -20.31
C SER A 190 -12.40 11.58 -20.76
N TRP A 191 -12.36 10.51 -19.95
CA TRP A 191 -12.98 9.24 -20.28
C TRP A 191 -14.51 9.31 -20.30
N ALA A 192 -15.12 9.97 -19.31
CA ALA A 192 -16.57 10.15 -19.26
C ALA A 192 -17.10 10.94 -20.46
N LEU A 193 -16.38 12.02 -20.84
CA LEU A 193 -16.73 12.82 -22.00
C LEU A 193 -16.50 12.05 -23.31
N LEU A 194 -15.38 11.32 -23.42
CA LEU A 194 -15.07 10.51 -24.61
C LEU A 194 -16.12 9.43 -24.85
N LYS A 195 -16.57 8.74 -23.79
CA LYS A 195 -17.65 7.75 -23.88
C LYS A 195 -18.94 8.35 -24.41
N ARG A 196 -19.25 9.58 -23.99
CA ARG A 196 -20.44 10.30 -24.43
C ARG A 196 -20.35 10.73 -25.89
N LEU A 197 -19.19 11.21 -26.32
CA LEU A 197 -18.95 11.61 -27.70
C LEU A 197 -18.98 10.41 -28.67
N LEU A 198 -18.38 9.30 -28.25
CA LEU A 198 -18.11 8.16 -29.12
C LEU A 198 -19.05 7.00 -28.78
N GLY A 199 -20.37 7.17 -28.79
CA GLY A 199 -21.38 6.26 -28.21
C GLY A 199 -21.15 4.74 -28.32
N PHE A 200 -20.37 4.24 -29.29
CA PHE A 200 -19.84 2.86 -29.33
C PHE A 200 -18.91 2.47 -28.16
N LEU A 201 -18.36 3.44 -27.42
CA LEU A 201 -17.55 3.24 -26.20
C LEU A 201 -18.41 3.10 -24.93
N ALA A 202 -19.74 3.08 -25.04
CA ALA A 202 -20.62 2.82 -23.90
C ALA A 202 -20.18 1.54 -23.14
N ASP A 203 -19.86 0.49 -23.91
CA ASP A 203 -19.40 -0.81 -23.42
C ASP A 203 -17.91 -0.87 -23.06
N ALA A 204 -17.14 0.19 -23.34
CA ALA A 204 -15.71 0.22 -23.05
C ALA A 204 -15.46 0.09 -21.54
N PRO A 205 -14.28 -0.43 -21.11
CA PRO A 205 -13.99 -0.70 -19.70
C PRO A 205 -14.32 0.51 -18.82
N SER A 206 -15.12 0.27 -17.79
CA SER A 206 -15.53 1.31 -16.88
C SER A 206 -14.37 1.69 -15.95
N THR A 207 -14.44 2.88 -15.35
CA THR A 207 -13.48 3.35 -14.34
C THR A 207 -13.47 2.48 -13.07
N THR A 208 -14.34 1.46 -13.03
CA THR A 208 -14.33 0.35 -12.07
C THR A 208 -12.96 -0.29 -11.90
N LEU A 209 -12.11 -0.37 -12.93
CA LEU A 209 -10.79 -0.99 -12.76
C LEU A 209 -9.90 -0.24 -11.75
N ILE A 210 -9.96 1.10 -11.73
CA ILE A 210 -9.26 1.91 -10.72
C ILE A 210 -9.88 1.73 -9.34
N PHE A 211 -11.22 1.69 -9.28
CA PHE A 211 -11.96 1.43 -8.05
C PHE A 211 -11.63 0.06 -7.45
N GLN A 212 -11.54 -0.98 -8.28
CA GLN A 212 -11.19 -2.33 -7.87
C GLN A 212 -9.75 -2.35 -7.37
N TYR A 213 -8.81 -1.81 -8.15
CA TYR A 213 -7.38 -1.85 -7.82
C TYR A 213 -7.03 -1.10 -6.51
N ILE A 214 -7.52 0.13 -6.33
CA ILE A 214 -7.19 0.94 -5.13
C ILE A 214 -8.22 0.67 -4.00
N GLY A 215 -9.37 0.08 -4.31
CA GLY A 215 -10.42 -0.26 -3.33
C GLY A 215 -9.88 -1.14 -2.21
N ASP A 216 -8.98 -2.06 -2.51
CA ASP A 216 -8.34 -2.92 -1.52
C ASP A 216 -7.45 -2.13 -0.55
N VAL A 217 -6.75 -1.10 -1.04
CA VAL A 217 -5.97 -0.19 -0.19
C VAL A 217 -6.89 0.54 0.79
N ARG A 218 -8.04 1.03 0.31
CA ARG A 218 -9.07 1.64 1.16
C ARG A 218 -9.62 0.67 2.20
N THR A 219 -9.89 -0.57 1.79
CA THR A 219 -10.38 -1.64 2.66
C THR A 219 -9.37 -1.94 3.76
N TYR A 220 -8.08 -2.05 3.39
CA TYR A 220 -6.99 -2.33 4.32
C TYR A 220 -6.74 -1.19 5.33
N GLU A 221 -6.78 0.06 4.86
CA GLU A 221 -6.64 1.25 5.71
C GLU A 221 -7.81 1.48 6.66
N ARG A 222 -8.98 0.91 6.36
CA ARG A 222 -10.21 1.25 7.09
C ARG A 222 -10.02 0.98 8.59
N ARG A 223 -10.31 2.01 9.39
CA ARG A 223 -10.29 1.92 10.85
C ARG A 223 -11.48 1.11 11.35
N ALA A 224 -11.34 0.54 12.55
CA ALA A 224 -12.45 -0.09 13.24
C ALA A 224 -13.55 0.97 13.42
N ALA A 225 -14.78 0.60 13.05
CA ALA A 225 -15.95 1.43 13.25
C ALA A 225 -17.12 0.51 13.62
N PRO A 226 -18.09 1.00 14.42
CA PRO A 226 -19.30 0.25 14.70
C PRO A 226 -19.95 -0.24 13.41
N ASN A 227 -20.38 -1.51 13.39
CA ASN A 227 -21.06 -2.17 12.25
C ASN A 227 -20.22 -2.40 10.98
N ASN A 228 -18.90 -2.15 11.00
CA ASN A 228 -18.01 -2.37 9.84
C ASN A 228 -17.14 -3.64 9.94
N SER A 229 -17.48 -4.55 10.87
CA SER A 229 -16.78 -5.82 11.07
C SER A 229 -17.48 -6.97 10.38
N LEU A 230 -16.71 -7.99 9.98
CA LEU A 230 -17.29 -9.27 9.58
C LEU A 230 -17.92 -9.96 10.79
N ALA A 231 -18.92 -10.81 10.54
CA ALA A 231 -19.51 -11.65 11.59
C ALA A 231 -18.47 -12.56 12.27
N SER A 232 -17.42 -12.96 11.55
CA SER A 232 -16.31 -13.75 12.07
C SER A 232 -15.38 -12.99 13.02
N ASP A 233 -15.34 -11.66 12.94
CA ASP A 233 -14.39 -10.82 13.69
C ASP A 233 -15.09 -9.53 14.17
N PRO A 234 -16.12 -9.63 15.03
CA PRO A 234 -16.93 -8.49 15.43
C PRO A 234 -16.09 -7.39 16.09
N GLY A 235 -16.35 -6.14 15.70
CA GLY A 235 -15.61 -4.96 16.17
C GLY A 235 -14.21 -4.78 15.58
N GLN A 236 -13.70 -5.74 14.78
CA GLN A 236 -12.39 -5.64 14.16
C GLN A 236 -12.45 -5.01 12.76
N PRO A 237 -11.40 -4.29 12.33
CA PRO A 237 -11.32 -3.76 10.98
C PRO A 237 -11.01 -4.86 9.96
N LEU A 238 -11.44 -4.68 8.70
CA LEU A 238 -11.29 -5.67 7.61
C LEU A 238 -9.85 -6.12 7.34
N ARG A 239 -8.84 -5.34 7.74
CA ARG A 239 -7.43 -5.80 7.69
C ARG A 239 -7.13 -7.02 8.57
N VAL A 240 -7.89 -7.24 9.64
CA VAL A 240 -7.73 -8.39 10.54
C VAL A 240 -8.02 -9.70 9.81
N PRO A 241 -9.20 -9.90 9.19
CA PRO A 241 -9.45 -11.11 8.42
C PRO A 241 -8.52 -11.26 7.20
N ILE A 242 -8.06 -10.15 6.57
CA ILE A 242 -7.03 -10.21 5.52
C ILE A 242 -5.72 -10.79 6.08
N ARG A 243 -5.25 -10.28 7.23
CA ARG A 243 -4.05 -10.80 7.93
C ARG A 243 -4.23 -12.22 8.40
N ARG A 244 -5.44 -12.60 8.82
CA ARG A 244 -5.78 -13.98 9.19
C ARG A 244 -5.38 -14.97 8.10
N ARG A 245 -5.71 -14.65 6.84
CA ARG A 245 -5.37 -15.48 5.67
C ARG A 245 -3.88 -15.53 5.40
N MET A 246 -3.18 -14.39 5.51
CA MET A 246 -1.72 -14.34 5.38
C MET A 246 -1.04 -15.21 6.45
N VAL A 247 -1.42 -15.05 7.72
CA VAL A 247 -0.82 -15.82 8.82
C VAL A 247 -1.14 -17.30 8.70
N ALA A 248 -2.38 -17.67 8.38
CA ALA A 248 -2.77 -19.05 8.17
C ALA A 248 -1.92 -19.72 7.07
N GLU A 249 -1.82 -19.10 5.88
CA GLU A 249 -1.00 -19.64 4.79
C GLU A 249 0.48 -19.67 5.14
N MET A 250 1.02 -18.64 5.79
CA MET A 250 2.41 -18.60 6.23
C MET A 250 2.75 -19.74 7.21
N VAL A 251 1.86 -20.01 8.18
CA VAL A 251 1.99 -21.17 9.08
C VAL A 251 1.87 -22.47 8.30
N GLY A 252 0.97 -22.53 7.31
CA GLY A 252 0.86 -23.63 6.35
C GLY A 252 2.20 -23.92 5.67
N MET A 253 2.81 -22.90 5.05
CA MET A 253 4.10 -23.01 4.37
C MET A 253 5.19 -23.58 5.28
N ALA A 254 5.24 -23.14 6.54
CA ALA A 254 6.27 -23.58 7.48
C ALA A 254 6.12 -25.05 7.95
N THR A 255 4.94 -25.65 7.79
CA THR A 255 4.65 -27.01 8.27
C THR A 255 4.61 -28.08 7.17
N ARG A 256 4.64 -27.69 5.89
CA ARG A 256 4.54 -28.60 4.72
C ARG A 256 5.83 -29.35 4.37
N GLY A 257 6.87 -29.26 5.20
CA GLY A 257 8.12 -29.98 4.99
C GLY A 257 8.94 -29.49 3.79
N TYR A 258 8.74 -28.25 3.34
CA TYR A 258 9.56 -27.68 2.27
C TYR A 258 11.04 -27.61 2.67
N ALA A 259 11.92 -27.97 1.73
CA ALA A 259 13.36 -27.78 1.90
C ALA A 259 13.66 -26.29 2.12
N ARG A 260 12.94 -25.44 1.38
CA ARG A 260 12.91 -23.99 1.50
C ARG A 260 11.61 -23.42 0.96
N TRP A 261 11.23 -22.24 1.42
CA TRP A 261 10.10 -21.52 0.87
C TRP A 261 10.37 -20.02 0.77
N TYR A 262 9.60 -19.37 -0.11
CA TYR A 262 9.72 -17.96 -0.44
C TYR A 262 8.35 -17.28 -0.37
N ILE A 263 8.35 -15.97 -0.14
CA ILE A 263 7.19 -15.11 -0.31
C ILE A 263 7.42 -14.24 -1.55
N SER A 264 6.49 -14.26 -2.50
CA SER A 264 6.46 -13.33 -3.62
C SER A 264 5.26 -12.40 -3.47
N ALA A 265 5.53 -11.14 -3.16
CA ALA A 265 4.53 -10.16 -2.78
C ALA A 265 4.47 -8.99 -3.77
N HIS A 266 3.25 -8.65 -4.19
CA HIS A 266 2.99 -7.59 -5.16
C HIS A 266 2.04 -6.53 -4.61
N SER A 267 2.32 -5.25 -4.88
CA SER A 267 1.46 -4.13 -4.51
C SER A 267 1.12 -4.13 -3.01
N LEU A 268 -0.16 -3.98 -2.63
CA LEU A 268 -0.65 -4.07 -1.25
C LEU A 268 -0.29 -5.40 -0.57
N GLY A 269 -0.11 -6.48 -1.34
CA GLY A 269 0.38 -7.76 -0.82
C GLY A 269 1.75 -7.66 -0.15
N THR A 270 2.60 -6.70 -0.54
CA THR A 270 3.88 -6.44 0.15
C THR A 270 3.69 -5.93 1.57
N VAL A 271 2.66 -5.10 1.81
CA VAL A 271 2.30 -4.61 3.14
C VAL A 271 1.78 -5.76 3.99
N LEU A 272 0.95 -6.62 3.41
CA LEU A 272 0.43 -7.79 4.08
C LEU A 272 1.52 -8.80 4.44
N ALA A 273 2.41 -9.10 3.48
CA ALA A 273 3.55 -9.99 3.66
C ALA A 273 4.48 -9.48 4.77
N TYR A 274 4.86 -8.20 4.70
CA TYR A 274 5.64 -7.52 5.75
C TYR A 274 4.95 -7.68 7.11
N ASN A 275 3.68 -7.29 7.21
CA ASN A 275 2.93 -7.38 8.45
C ASN A 275 2.85 -8.81 9.02
N GLY A 276 2.74 -9.82 8.15
CA GLY A 276 2.76 -11.23 8.57
C GLY A 276 4.11 -11.66 9.15
N ILE A 277 5.23 -11.31 8.49
CA ILE A 277 6.56 -11.75 8.94
C ILE A 277 7.07 -10.98 10.17
N THR A 278 6.54 -9.78 10.39
CA THR A 278 6.93 -8.91 11.50
C THR A 278 6.03 -8.98 12.72
N GLU A 279 4.96 -9.77 12.67
CA GLU A 279 4.02 -9.92 13.79
C GLU A 279 4.70 -10.58 15.00
N ILE A 280 4.29 -10.19 16.21
CA ILE A 280 4.83 -10.75 17.46
C ILE A 280 4.34 -12.18 17.66
N GLY A 281 5.19 -13.02 18.28
CA GLY A 281 4.89 -14.42 18.56
C GLY A 281 3.60 -14.62 19.36
N HIS A 282 3.25 -13.67 20.23
CA HIS A 282 2.03 -13.69 21.02
C HIS A 282 0.75 -13.38 20.25
N ALA A 283 0.83 -12.60 19.16
CA ALA A 283 -0.34 -12.18 18.39
C ALA A 283 -0.61 -13.11 17.20
N LEU A 284 0.43 -13.72 16.63
CA LEU A 284 0.32 -14.74 15.58
C LEU A 284 -0.77 -15.81 15.85
N PRO A 285 -0.87 -16.44 17.04
CA PRO A 285 -1.90 -17.45 17.28
C PRO A 285 -3.33 -16.88 17.30
N ASN A 286 -3.52 -15.58 17.55
CA ASN A 286 -4.86 -14.94 17.53
C ASN A 286 -5.46 -14.91 16.12
N TYR A 287 -4.62 -15.02 15.09
CA TYR A 287 -5.03 -15.14 13.70
C TYR A 287 -5.39 -16.58 13.31
N LEU A 288 -5.14 -17.59 14.13
CA LEU A 288 -5.50 -18.98 13.80
C LEU A 288 -6.90 -19.30 14.32
N SER A 289 -7.60 -20.21 13.65
CA SER A 289 -8.76 -20.88 14.25
C SER A 289 -8.29 -21.87 15.32
N GLN A 290 -9.19 -22.27 16.23
CA GLN A 290 -8.86 -23.26 17.24
C GLN A 290 -8.43 -24.60 16.62
N ALA A 291 -9.09 -25.01 15.52
CA ALA A 291 -8.72 -26.22 14.78
C ALA A 291 -7.31 -26.11 14.20
N GLN A 292 -6.98 -24.94 13.62
CA GLN A 292 -5.64 -24.68 13.09
C GLN A 292 -4.57 -24.69 14.19
N TRP A 293 -4.83 -24.01 15.31
CA TRP A 293 -3.94 -24.03 16.45
C TRP A 293 -3.72 -25.45 16.95
N ASN A 294 -4.77 -26.23 17.15
CA ASN A 294 -4.67 -27.60 17.64
C ASN A 294 -3.85 -28.49 16.71
N ALA A 295 -4.04 -28.38 15.40
CA ALA A 295 -3.32 -29.15 14.39
C ALA A 295 -1.85 -28.73 14.21
N LEU A 296 -1.43 -27.57 14.71
CA LEU A 296 -0.06 -27.11 14.64
C LEU A 296 0.88 -28.04 15.45
N PRO A 297 2.08 -28.43 14.96
CA PRO A 297 2.99 -29.27 15.73
C PRO A 297 3.47 -28.57 17.02
N ALA A 298 3.61 -29.32 18.11
CA ALA A 298 4.00 -28.79 19.43
C ALA A 298 5.23 -27.85 19.44
N PRO A 299 6.32 -28.11 18.65
CA PRO A 299 7.48 -27.22 18.60
C PRO A 299 7.19 -25.80 18.08
N PHE A 300 6.06 -25.58 17.40
CA PHE A 300 5.64 -24.26 16.95
C PHE A 300 4.83 -23.49 18.00
N LYS A 301 4.34 -24.15 19.06
CA LYS A 301 3.44 -23.55 20.07
C LYS A 301 4.16 -22.97 21.30
N SER A 302 5.49 -23.00 21.31
CA SER A 302 6.31 -22.53 22.43
C SER A 302 7.48 -21.69 21.91
N GLY A 303 7.59 -20.46 22.41
CA GLY A 303 8.63 -19.52 22.03
C GLY A 303 9.78 -19.53 23.03
N GLU A 304 10.84 -20.28 22.74
CA GLU A 304 12.08 -20.17 23.51
C GLU A 304 12.62 -18.75 23.40
N GLY A 305 12.87 -18.09 24.53
CA GLY A 305 13.35 -16.71 24.58
C GLY A 305 12.30 -15.63 24.27
N VAL A 306 11.02 -16.01 24.13
CA VAL A 306 9.92 -15.04 24.03
C VAL A 306 9.50 -14.66 25.45
N GLY A 307 9.54 -13.37 25.78
CA GLY A 307 9.18 -12.89 27.11
C GLY A 307 7.72 -13.08 27.45
N ARG A 308 7.40 -13.51 28.67
CA ARG A 308 6.01 -13.55 29.14
C ARG A 308 5.43 -12.14 29.12
N ARG A 309 4.21 -12.02 28.60
CA ARG A 309 3.48 -10.76 28.59
C ARG A 309 2.48 -10.71 29.74
N ASP A 310 2.26 -9.52 30.28
CA ASP A 310 1.23 -9.30 31.28
C ASP A 310 -0.14 -9.67 30.69
N GLU A 311 -0.98 -10.38 31.46
CA GLU A 311 -2.33 -10.77 31.04
C GLU A 311 -3.17 -9.54 30.71
N SER A 312 -2.93 -8.42 31.41
CA SER A 312 -3.55 -7.14 31.14
C SER A 312 -3.16 -6.53 29.79
N ASP A 313 -2.10 -6.99 29.13
CA ASP A 313 -1.78 -6.51 27.77
C ASP A 313 -2.37 -7.42 26.67
N LEU A 314 -2.76 -8.66 26.99
CA LEU A 314 -3.19 -9.64 25.99
C LEU A 314 -4.48 -9.21 25.28
N HIS A 315 -5.36 -8.50 25.98
CA HIS A 315 -6.60 -7.97 25.42
C HIS A 315 -6.38 -6.73 24.52
N LEU A 316 -5.20 -6.11 24.59
CA LEU A 316 -4.80 -4.97 23.75
C LEU A 316 -4.21 -5.41 22.41
N MET A 317 -4.03 -6.71 22.18
CA MET A 317 -3.57 -7.24 20.90
C MET A 317 -4.64 -7.10 19.82
N MET A 318 -4.20 -7.00 18.57
CA MET A 318 -5.07 -7.02 17.40
C MET A 318 -4.65 -8.18 16.47
N PRO A 319 -5.47 -9.23 16.30
CA PRO A 319 -6.78 -9.45 16.93
C PRO A 319 -6.65 -9.67 18.44
N ALA A 320 -7.75 -9.44 19.14
CA ALA A 320 -7.83 -9.77 20.56
C ALA A 320 -7.57 -11.27 20.77
N ARG A 321 -6.93 -11.61 21.90
CA ARG A 321 -6.62 -12.99 22.24
C ARG A 321 -7.90 -13.82 22.41
N PRO A 322 -8.10 -14.94 21.68
CA PRO A 322 -9.26 -15.79 21.87
C PRO A 322 -9.26 -16.48 23.23
N ALA A 323 -10.44 -16.70 23.82
CA ALA A 323 -10.57 -17.31 25.15
C ALA A 323 -10.04 -18.75 25.25
N TRP A 324 -9.97 -19.47 24.12
CA TRP A 324 -9.43 -20.83 24.06
C TRP A 324 -7.89 -20.88 24.04
N LEU A 325 -7.22 -19.74 23.90
CA LEU A 325 -5.76 -19.64 23.81
C LEU A 325 -5.20 -19.14 25.16
N GLY A 326 -4.47 -20.01 25.87
CA GLY A 326 -3.88 -19.71 27.19
C GLY A 326 -2.85 -18.58 27.11
N PRO A 327 -2.54 -17.86 28.20
CA PRO A 327 -1.78 -16.60 28.16
C PRO A 327 -0.34 -16.73 27.65
N ASP A 328 0.30 -17.87 27.89
CA ASP A 328 1.71 -18.12 27.52
C ASP A 328 1.88 -18.82 26.16
N GLU A 329 0.77 -19.12 25.46
CA GLU A 329 0.81 -19.78 24.16
C GLU A 329 1.27 -18.81 23.06
N VAL A 330 2.34 -19.15 22.37
CA VAL A 330 2.93 -18.27 21.34
C VAL A 330 3.34 -19.08 20.11
N VAL A 331 3.33 -18.44 18.93
CA VAL A 331 3.95 -19.05 17.75
C VAL A 331 5.45 -18.83 17.79
N ASN A 332 6.22 -19.91 17.73
CA ASN A 332 7.68 -19.87 17.65
C ASN A 332 8.14 -19.32 16.30
N ARG A 333 8.49 -18.03 16.26
CA ARG A 333 8.93 -17.35 15.04
C ARG A 333 10.17 -17.96 14.40
N ARG A 334 11.13 -18.46 15.19
CA ARG A 334 12.32 -19.14 14.64
C ARG A 334 11.99 -20.44 13.93
N ARG A 335 11.01 -21.20 14.44
CA ARG A 335 10.53 -22.41 13.79
C ARG A 335 9.71 -22.05 12.55
N LEU A 336 8.83 -21.07 12.67
CA LEU A 336 8.04 -20.53 11.56
C LEU A 336 8.90 -20.12 10.36
N PHE A 337 9.99 -19.38 10.60
CA PHE A 337 10.85 -18.87 9.53
C PHE A 337 12.10 -19.71 9.27
N LYS A 338 12.23 -20.90 9.88
CA LYS A 338 13.40 -21.78 9.69
C LYS A 338 13.65 -22.07 8.21
N GLY A 339 12.59 -22.34 7.45
CA GLY A 339 12.65 -22.65 6.02
C GLY A 339 12.48 -21.45 5.10
N LEU A 340 12.29 -20.24 5.62
CA LEU A 340 12.10 -19.05 4.78
C LEU A 340 13.46 -18.61 4.21
N HIS A 341 13.60 -18.69 2.89
CA HIS A 341 14.83 -18.29 2.18
C HIS A 341 14.74 -16.89 1.59
N GLY A 342 13.53 -16.34 1.43
CA GLY A 342 13.42 -14.92 1.20
C GLY A 342 12.06 -14.38 0.86
N LEU A 343 12.04 -13.06 0.74
CA LEU A 343 10.90 -12.23 0.43
C LEU A 343 11.21 -11.42 -0.83
N LEU A 344 10.50 -11.70 -1.90
CA LEU A 344 10.50 -10.91 -3.11
C LEU A 344 9.33 -9.93 -3.04
N THR A 345 9.63 -8.64 -3.11
CA THR A 345 8.64 -7.57 -3.18
C THR A 345 8.80 -6.82 -4.48
N TYR A 346 7.68 -6.49 -5.13
CA TYR A 346 7.67 -5.67 -6.32
C TYR A 346 6.40 -4.83 -6.37
N GLY A 347 6.46 -3.68 -7.03
CA GLY A 347 5.38 -2.70 -6.96
C GLY A 347 5.07 -2.24 -5.52
N SER A 348 6.05 -2.29 -4.60
CA SER A 348 5.77 -2.17 -3.17
C SER A 348 5.45 -0.73 -2.76
N PRO A 349 4.29 -0.48 -2.13
CA PRO A 349 3.99 0.80 -1.51
C PRO A 349 4.55 0.93 -0.08
N LEU A 350 5.34 -0.01 0.44
CA LEU A 350 5.72 -0.07 1.86
C LEU A 350 6.30 1.24 2.42
N ASP A 351 7.18 1.90 1.68
CA ASP A 351 7.77 3.18 2.10
C ASP A 351 6.73 4.32 2.11
N LYS A 352 5.77 4.29 1.17
CA LYS A 352 4.62 5.20 1.15
C LYS A 352 3.67 4.91 2.32
N PHE A 353 3.49 3.63 2.68
CA PHE A 353 2.78 3.23 3.90
C PHE A 353 3.47 3.71 5.16
N ALA A 354 4.80 3.60 5.25
CA ALA A 354 5.55 4.15 6.36
C ALA A 354 5.42 5.67 6.49
N ALA A 355 5.13 6.35 5.37
CA ALA A 355 5.04 7.81 5.30
C ALA A 355 3.65 8.41 5.53
N ILE A 356 2.60 7.82 4.93
CA ILE A 356 1.27 8.46 4.84
C ILE A 356 0.27 7.81 5.77
N TRP A 357 0.37 6.50 5.93
CA TRP A 357 -0.68 5.71 6.56
C TRP A 357 -0.36 5.45 8.03
N PRO A 358 -1.38 5.08 8.83
CA PRO A 358 -1.11 4.72 10.20
C PRO A 358 -0.06 3.62 10.15
N ARG A 359 0.94 3.74 11.02
CA ARG A 359 2.00 2.74 11.10
C ARG A 359 1.37 1.51 11.75
N ILE A 360 0.71 0.67 10.95
CA ILE A 360 -0.27 -0.32 11.44
C ILE A 360 0.43 -1.56 12.04
N VAL A 361 1.73 -1.79 11.80
CA VAL A 361 2.45 -2.93 12.40
C VAL A 361 3.83 -2.54 12.86
N ALA A 362 4.03 -2.75 14.14
CA ALA A 362 5.32 -2.69 14.78
C ALA A 362 6.08 -3.99 14.51
N SER A 363 7.37 -3.90 14.24
CA SER A 363 8.21 -5.07 14.01
C SER A 363 8.55 -5.74 15.33
N ALA A 364 8.21 -7.00 15.45
CA ALA A 364 8.42 -7.76 16.66
C ALA A 364 9.92 -7.87 17.05
N THR A 365 10.24 -7.31 18.21
CA THR A 365 11.52 -7.38 18.94
C THR A 365 11.39 -8.25 20.21
N ASP A 366 10.41 -9.16 20.20
CA ASP A 366 9.96 -9.94 21.34
C ASP A 366 10.89 -11.09 21.76
N CYS A 367 11.96 -11.35 20.99
CA CYS A 367 13.01 -12.30 21.34
C CYS A 367 14.03 -11.65 22.30
N ILE A 368 13.99 -12.03 23.58
CA ILE A 368 14.85 -11.50 24.65
C ILE A 368 16.32 -11.86 24.45
N ASP A 369 16.60 -13.03 23.87
CA ASP A 369 17.96 -13.52 23.64
C ASP A 369 18.65 -12.83 22.44
N GLY A 370 17.97 -11.89 21.78
CA GLY A 370 18.52 -11.07 20.71
C GLY A 370 18.84 -11.80 19.41
N LYS A 371 18.59 -13.12 19.29
CA LYS A 371 18.89 -13.82 18.03
C LYS A 371 17.75 -13.61 17.04
N PRO A 372 18.06 -13.28 15.78
CA PRO A 372 17.07 -13.00 14.75
C PRO A 372 16.14 -14.20 14.53
N PRO A 373 14.86 -13.97 14.21
CA PRO A 373 13.95 -15.05 13.84
C PRO A 373 14.29 -15.62 12.44
N PHE A 374 14.94 -14.83 11.59
CA PHE A 374 15.39 -15.20 10.26
C PHE A 374 16.83 -15.73 10.27
N ARG A 375 17.14 -16.64 9.34
CA ARG A 375 18.49 -17.14 9.12
C ARG A 375 19.28 -16.16 8.24
N GLY A 376 20.61 -16.18 8.33
CA GLY A 376 21.47 -15.26 7.57
C GLY A 376 21.35 -15.39 6.04
N TYR A 377 20.82 -16.51 5.54
CA TYR A 377 20.53 -16.71 4.12
C TYR A 377 19.18 -16.14 3.67
N CYS A 378 18.32 -15.67 4.58
CA CYS A 378 17.02 -15.11 4.23
C CYS A 378 17.21 -13.69 3.66
N ARG A 379 16.92 -13.53 2.37
CA ARG A 379 17.07 -12.25 1.64
C ARG A 379 15.73 -11.58 1.43
N TRP A 380 15.68 -10.25 1.52
CA TRP A 380 14.53 -9.45 1.11
C TRP A 380 14.88 -8.62 -0.12
N ILE A 381 14.44 -9.09 -1.29
CA ILE A 381 14.67 -8.44 -2.58
C ILE A 381 13.48 -7.51 -2.87
N ASN A 382 13.72 -6.22 -3.06
CA ASN A 382 12.72 -5.25 -3.50
C ASN A 382 13.01 -4.74 -4.91
N LEU A 383 12.15 -5.10 -5.87
CA LEU A 383 12.17 -4.53 -7.21
C LEU A 383 11.37 -3.23 -7.24
N ASN A 384 12.05 -2.15 -7.59
CA ASN A 384 11.42 -0.84 -7.73
C ASN A 384 11.60 -0.26 -9.13
N SER A 385 10.51 0.26 -9.68
CA SER A 385 10.51 0.97 -10.96
C SER A 385 10.20 2.44 -10.74
N ALA A 386 10.98 3.32 -11.36
CA ALA A 386 10.75 4.77 -11.32
C ALA A 386 9.43 5.17 -11.99
N ASN A 387 8.97 4.39 -12.97
CA ASN A 387 7.71 4.62 -13.67
C ASN A 387 6.52 4.05 -12.90
N ASP A 388 6.73 3.15 -11.94
CA ASP A 388 5.65 2.58 -11.17
C ASP A 388 5.17 3.59 -10.11
N PRO A 389 3.91 4.09 -10.22
CA PRO A 389 3.41 5.14 -9.32
C PRO A 389 3.22 4.63 -7.88
N VAL A 390 3.21 3.31 -7.67
CA VAL A 390 3.03 2.64 -6.37
C VAL A 390 4.38 2.21 -5.79
N SER A 391 5.30 1.75 -6.62
CA SER A 391 6.63 1.29 -6.17
C SER A 391 7.54 2.40 -5.63
N GLY A 392 8.54 2.00 -4.87
CA GLY A 392 9.60 2.85 -4.35
C GLY A 392 10.71 2.01 -3.70
N LYS A 393 11.83 2.66 -3.39
CA LYS A 393 12.81 2.07 -2.48
C LYS A 393 12.22 1.98 -1.08
N ILE A 394 12.57 0.92 -0.35
CA ILE A 394 12.09 0.68 1.01
C ILE A 394 13.13 1.21 2.00
N ASP A 395 13.36 2.51 2.00
CA ASP A 395 14.45 3.11 2.80
C ASP A 395 14.07 3.23 4.29
N SER A 396 12.77 3.39 4.61
CA SER A 396 12.29 3.57 6.00
C SER A 396 12.52 2.37 6.93
N PHE A 397 12.89 1.20 6.38
CA PHE A 397 13.05 -0.06 7.10
C PHE A 397 14.52 -0.45 7.33
N SER A 398 15.46 0.40 6.91
CA SER A 398 16.92 0.25 7.12
C SER A 398 17.40 0.67 8.52
N ASP A 399 16.55 0.57 9.54
CA ASP A 399 16.92 0.93 10.90
C ASP A 399 17.75 -0.18 11.56
N PRO A 400 18.88 0.12 12.24
CA PRO A 400 19.68 -0.89 12.94
C PRO A 400 18.90 -1.76 13.95
N VAL A 401 17.83 -1.22 14.54
CA VAL A 401 16.93 -2.01 15.41
C VAL A 401 16.18 -3.06 14.60
N LEU A 402 15.78 -2.71 13.38
CA LEU A 402 15.03 -3.58 12.47
C LEU A 402 15.92 -4.59 11.73
N GLU A 403 17.19 -4.27 11.48
CA GLU A 403 18.15 -5.19 10.86
C GLU A 403 18.29 -6.53 11.63
N ARG A 404 18.00 -6.52 12.93
CA ARG A 404 18.02 -7.73 13.78
C ARG A 404 16.74 -8.56 13.69
N VAL A 405 15.65 -7.98 13.21
CA VAL A 405 14.31 -8.59 13.23
C VAL A 405 13.65 -8.66 11.87
N LEU A 406 14.35 -8.26 10.81
CA LEU A 406 13.94 -8.35 9.42
C LEU A 406 15.04 -9.05 8.59
N PRO A 407 14.69 -9.69 7.47
CA PRO A 407 15.70 -10.15 6.51
C PRO A 407 16.48 -8.96 5.92
N ALA A 408 17.70 -9.23 5.44
CA ALA A 408 18.53 -8.21 4.81
C ALA A 408 17.83 -7.66 3.54
N LEU A 409 17.57 -6.35 3.53
CA LEU A 409 16.83 -5.68 2.46
C LEU A 409 17.78 -5.20 1.33
N GLU A 410 17.49 -5.64 0.11
CA GLU A 410 18.22 -5.31 -1.10
C GLU A 410 17.28 -4.64 -2.11
N ASN A 411 17.48 -3.34 -2.34
CA ASN A 411 16.68 -2.57 -3.29
C ASN A 411 17.30 -2.64 -4.69
N TYR A 412 16.60 -3.20 -5.67
CA TYR A 412 16.99 -3.26 -7.07
C TYR A 412 16.09 -2.39 -7.93
N GLY A 413 16.68 -1.48 -8.69
CA GLY A 413 15.96 -0.73 -9.70
C GLY A 413 15.68 -1.62 -10.90
N THR A 414 14.47 -1.52 -11.45
CA THR A 414 14.03 -2.25 -12.62
C THR A 414 13.49 -1.24 -13.64
N THR A 415 14.06 -1.21 -14.85
CA THR A 415 13.45 -0.41 -15.92
C THR A 415 12.18 -1.08 -16.42
N HIS A 416 11.09 -0.31 -16.52
CA HIS A 416 9.82 -0.78 -17.03
C HIS A 416 9.23 0.19 -18.05
N ASP A 417 8.21 -0.32 -18.75
CA ASP A 417 7.38 0.36 -19.74
C ASP A 417 7.21 1.85 -19.43
N ALA A 418 7.26 2.70 -20.46
CA ALA A 418 7.12 4.16 -20.31
C ALA A 418 5.76 4.59 -19.73
N LEU A 419 4.79 3.68 -19.65
CA LEU A 419 3.45 3.93 -19.14
C LEU A 419 3.36 3.54 -17.66
N PRO A 420 3.14 4.51 -16.74
CA PRO A 420 3.21 4.27 -15.30
C PRO A 420 2.34 3.12 -14.78
N GLY A 421 1.07 3.05 -15.19
CA GLY A 421 0.15 1.99 -14.73
C GLY A 421 0.52 0.59 -15.23
N LEU A 422 1.03 0.48 -16.46
CA LEU A 422 1.46 -0.81 -17.02
C LEU A 422 2.74 -1.31 -16.36
N SER A 423 3.64 -0.40 -15.99
CA SER A 423 4.86 -0.75 -15.28
C SER A 423 4.58 -1.43 -13.94
N HIS A 424 3.46 -1.10 -13.29
CA HIS A 424 3.06 -1.69 -12.03
C HIS A 424 2.68 -3.17 -12.14
N ILE A 425 2.00 -3.55 -13.22
CA ILE A 425 1.45 -4.91 -13.39
C ILE A 425 2.35 -5.83 -14.24
N ARG A 426 3.44 -5.32 -14.84
CA ARG A 426 4.29 -6.07 -15.78
C ARG A 426 5.73 -6.29 -15.30
N TYR A 427 5.89 -6.65 -14.02
CA TYR A 427 7.22 -6.93 -13.47
C TYR A 427 7.87 -8.18 -14.07
N PHE A 428 7.10 -9.23 -14.37
CA PHE A 428 7.64 -10.52 -14.81
C PHE A 428 7.20 -10.96 -16.23
N ARG A 429 6.50 -10.10 -16.97
CA ARG A 429 6.06 -10.43 -18.32
C ARG A 429 7.23 -10.73 -19.28
N SER A 430 7.26 -11.95 -19.83
CA SER A 430 8.32 -12.54 -20.68
C SER A 430 8.43 -11.97 -22.10
N ARG A 431 7.41 -11.26 -22.60
CA ARG A 431 7.24 -10.88 -24.03
C ARG A 431 8.25 -9.89 -24.65
N GLU A 432 9.39 -9.62 -24.03
CA GLU A 432 10.40 -8.77 -24.67
C GLU A 432 11.11 -9.55 -25.80
N ARG A 433 11.00 -9.03 -27.04
CA ARG A 433 11.56 -9.67 -28.25
C ARG A 433 13.09 -9.79 -28.25
N SER A 434 13.79 -9.07 -27.39
CA SER A 434 15.25 -9.09 -27.31
C SER A 434 15.69 -9.85 -26.06
N ALA A 435 16.26 -11.03 -26.23
CA ALA A 435 16.65 -11.93 -25.15
C ALA A 435 17.81 -11.42 -24.25
N ASP A 436 18.38 -10.24 -24.52
CA ASP A 436 19.57 -9.72 -23.82
C ASP A 436 19.40 -8.29 -23.28
N THR A 437 18.17 -7.87 -22.97
CA THR A 437 18.00 -6.65 -22.18
C THR A 437 18.46 -6.90 -20.74
N ARG A 438 19.06 -5.89 -20.10
CA ARG A 438 19.41 -5.93 -18.66
C ARG A 438 18.20 -6.30 -17.79
N ARG A 439 17.00 -5.86 -18.20
CA ARG A 439 15.72 -6.18 -17.56
C ARG A 439 15.41 -7.68 -17.58
N ILE A 440 15.52 -8.36 -18.73
CA ILE A 440 15.31 -9.81 -18.81
C ILE A 440 16.37 -10.55 -17.99
N ARG A 441 17.62 -10.09 -18.04
CA ARG A 441 18.71 -10.67 -17.23
C ARG A 441 18.40 -10.63 -15.74
N GLN A 442 18.00 -9.48 -15.20
CA GLN A 442 17.60 -9.34 -13.80
C GLN A 442 16.46 -10.31 -13.42
N ARG A 443 15.45 -10.48 -14.29
CA ARG A 443 14.34 -11.42 -14.06
C ARG A 443 14.80 -12.87 -14.03
N ARG A 444 15.70 -13.25 -14.94
CA ARG A 444 16.31 -14.59 -14.97
C ARG A 444 17.13 -14.84 -13.71
N GLU A 445 17.92 -13.86 -13.27
CA GLU A 445 18.69 -13.93 -12.02
C GLU A 445 17.80 -14.14 -10.79
N ILE A 446 16.60 -13.54 -10.76
CA ILE A 446 15.61 -13.80 -9.70
C ILE A 446 15.06 -15.23 -9.79
N MET A 447 14.85 -15.77 -10.99
CA MET A 447 14.42 -17.17 -11.14
C MET A 447 15.54 -18.13 -10.70
N HIS A 448 16.80 -17.84 -11.03
CA HIS A 448 17.96 -18.56 -10.50
C HIS A 448 18.02 -18.48 -8.98
N TRP A 449 17.76 -17.32 -8.38
CA TRP A 449 17.67 -17.22 -6.91
C TRP A 449 16.59 -18.13 -6.30
N LEU A 450 15.43 -18.28 -6.94
CA LEU A 450 14.39 -19.21 -6.49
C LEU A 450 14.82 -20.69 -6.63
N ILE A 451 15.49 -21.04 -7.72
CA ILE A 451 15.88 -22.43 -8.10
C ILE A 451 17.19 -22.89 -7.46
N ASP A 452 18.20 -22.04 -7.45
CA ASP A 452 19.56 -22.37 -7.05
C ASP A 452 19.80 -22.01 -5.57
N GLY A 453 19.06 -21.02 -5.06
CA GLY A 453 19.06 -20.62 -3.65
C GLY A 453 19.69 -19.24 -3.39
N PRO A 454 20.09 -18.97 -2.13
CA PRO A 454 20.40 -17.62 -1.64
C PRO A 454 21.63 -16.97 -2.29
N ASP A 455 22.56 -17.76 -2.85
CA ASP A 455 23.85 -17.29 -3.37
C ASP A 455 23.77 -16.65 -4.77
N ALA A 456 22.60 -16.68 -5.42
CA ALA A 456 22.41 -16.08 -6.74
C ALA A 456 22.59 -14.56 -6.71
N ILE A 457 23.42 -14.04 -7.61
CA ILE A 457 23.68 -12.61 -7.76
C ILE A 457 22.58 -11.99 -8.62
N ILE A 458 22.01 -10.88 -8.15
CA ILE A 458 20.99 -10.12 -8.88
C ILE A 458 21.60 -8.76 -9.26
N GLY A 459 21.55 -8.43 -10.54
CA GLY A 459 22.01 -7.18 -11.12
C GLY A 459 21.04 -6.03 -10.88
N ASP A 460 21.58 -4.82 -10.73
CA ASP A 460 20.81 -3.58 -10.64
C ASP A 460 20.64 -2.95 -12.03
N ASP A 461 19.40 -2.70 -12.45
CA ASP A 461 19.08 -2.16 -13.78
C ASP A 461 18.79 -0.65 -13.75
N ARG A 462 19.44 0.12 -12.86
CA ARG A 462 19.14 1.57 -12.71
C ARG A 462 19.77 2.42 -13.81
N PRO A 463 18.99 3.19 -14.59
CA PRO A 463 19.49 4.38 -15.25
C PRO A 463 19.43 5.53 -14.23
N ARG A 464 20.55 6.17 -13.88
CA ARG A 464 20.56 7.33 -12.97
C ARG A 464 19.62 8.46 -13.43
N ALA A 465 19.38 8.58 -14.74
CA ALA A 465 18.46 9.56 -15.33
C ALA A 465 16.97 9.15 -15.29
N ALA A 466 16.63 7.92 -14.89
CA ALA A 466 15.25 7.42 -14.97
C ALA A 466 14.29 8.15 -14.04
N ASN A 467 14.70 8.51 -12.82
CA ASN A 467 13.81 9.17 -11.85
C ASN A 467 13.39 10.57 -12.31
N ALA A 468 14.33 11.37 -12.82
CA ALA A 468 14.02 12.70 -13.35
C ALA A 468 13.13 12.62 -14.59
N ARG A 469 13.41 11.65 -15.48
CA ARG A 469 12.58 11.39 -16.66
C ARG A 469 11.18 10.94 -16.29
N ALA A 470 11.03 10.02 -15.33
CA ALA A 470 9.73 9.54 -14.86
C ALA A 470 8.89 10.67 -14.24
N ALA A 471 9.51 11.52 -13.43
CA ALA A 471 8.84 12.70 -12.87
C ALA A 471 8.39 13.68 -13.96
N ALA A 472 9.27 14.00 -14.92
CA ALA A 472 8.93 14.85 -16.06
C ALA A 472 7.83 14.25 -16.94
N GLN A 473 7.90 12.94 -17.21
CA GLN A 473 6.88 12.19 -17.94
C GLN A 473 5.53 12.24 -17.23
N PHE A 474 5.50 12.07 -15.91
CA PHE A 474 4.26 12.14 -15.14
C PHE A 474 3.63 13.53 -15.19
N VAL A 475 4.43 14.59 -15.06
CA VAL A 475 3.96 15.98 -15.23
C VAL A 475 3.44 16.20 -16.65
N LEU A 476 4.17 15.73 -17.66
CA LEU A 476 3.76 15.84 -19.07
C LEU A 476 2.45 15.11 -19.33
N ILE A 477 2.25 13.93 -18.75
CA ILE A 477 0.99 13.17 -18.83
C ILE A 477 -0.16 13.97 -18.20
N ILE A 478 0.04 14.59 -17.04
CA ILE A 478 -0.99 15.43 -16.39
C ILE A 478 -1.35 16.62 -17.29
N VAL A 479 -0.34 17.32 -17.81
CA VAL A 479 -0.56 18.45 -18.73
C VAL A 479 -1.32 17.97 -19.96
N ALA A 480 -0.88 16.89 -20.60
CA ALA A 480 -1.54 16.32 -21.78
C ALA A 480 -2.98 15.89 -21.50
N LEU A 481 -3.26 15.26 -20.35
CA LEU A 481 -4.61 14.87 -19.94
C LEU A 481 -5.48 16.10 -19.65
N SER A 482 -4.92 17.16 -19.06
CA SER A 482 -5.65 18.40 -18.83
C SER A 482 -6.05 19.09 -20.15
N LEU A 483 -5.11 19.14 -21.11
CA LEU A 483 -5.36 19.67 -22.44
C LEU A 483 -6.37 18.81 -23.19
N LEU A 484 -6.26 17.49 -23.12
CA LEU A 484 -7.23 16.56 -23.69
C LEU A 484 -8.61 16.75 -23.07
N THR A 485 -8.70 16.89 -21.74
CA THR A 485 -9.98 17.14 -21.05
C THR A 485 -10.62 18.43 -21.56
N GLY A 486 -9.84 19.51 -21.68
CA GLY A 486 -10.33 20.78 -22.24
C GLY A 486 -10.81 20.63 -23.68
N ALA A 487 -10.04 19.94 -24.54
CA ALA A 487 -10.38 19.76 -25.93
C ALA A 487 -11.66 18.93 -26.09
N VAL A 488 -11.75 17.81 -25.37
CA VAL A 488 -12.94 16.94 -25.36
C VAL A 488 -14.16 17.69 -24.82
N ALA A 489 -14.00 18.53 -23.79
CA ALA A 489 -15.09 19.36 -23.26
C ALA A 489 -15.59 20.41 -24.28
N VAL A 490 -14.68 20.99 -25.06
CA VAL A 490 -15.02 21.89 -26.17
C VAL A 490 -15.79 21.14 -27.25
N PHE A 491 -15.26 19.99 -27.74
CA PHE A 491 -15.93 19.15 -28.74
C PHE A 491 -17.29 18.61 -28.29
N ALA A 492 -17.44 18.31 -27.00
CA ALA A 492 -18.71 17.88 -26.42
C ALA A 492 -19.75 19.01 -26.34
N GLY A 493 -19.41 20.26 -26.69
CA GLY A 493 -20.35 21.38 -26.71
C GLY A 493 -20.48 22.11 -25.37
N GLY A 494 -19.35 22.36 -24.68
CA GLY A 494 -19.16 23.35 -23.61
C GLY A 494 -20.21 23.40 -22.49
N ALA A 495 -19.89 22.92 -21.28
CA ALA A 495 -20.64 23.02 -20.01
C ALA A 495 -22.12 22.53 -20.00
N MET A 496 -22.96 22.96 -20.94
CA MET A 496 -24.38 22.61 -21.12
C MET A 496 -24.60 21.16 -21.58
N ALA A 497 -23.64 20.59 -22.31
CA ALA A 497 -23.65 19.17 -22.57
C ALA A 497 -23.60 18.36 -21.26
N TRP A 498 -22.90 18.81 -20.20
CA TRP A 498 -22.86 18.07 -18.92
C TRP A 498 -24.27 17.75 -18.37
N PHE A 499 -25.29 18.54 -18.71
CA PHE A 499 -26.68 18.38 -18.31
C PHE A 499 -27.65 17.83 -19.38
N GLY A 500 -27.15 17.47 -20.58
CA GLY A 500 -27.98 16.82 -21.62
C GLY A 500 -28.67 17.76 -22.61
N ILE A 501 -28.22 19.02 -22.74
CA ILE A 501 -29.05 20.07 -23.36
C ILE A 501 -28.64 20.45 -24.81
N VAL A 502 -27.48 20.05 -25.34
CA VAL A 502 -27.00 20.57 -26.65
C VAL A 502 -26.42 19.48 -27.56
N GLU A 503 -26.73 19.56 -28.86
CA GLU A 503 -26.11 18.79 -29.95
C GLU A 503 -24.62 19.16 -30.10
N ALA A 504 -23.78 18.19 -30.52
CA ALA A 504 -22.36 18.44 -30.73
C ALA A 504 -22.15 19.61 -31.69
N ALA A 505 -21.48 20.67 -31.21
CA ALA A 505 -21.28 21.88 -32.01
C ALA A 505 -20.29 21.60 -33.14
N ALA A 506 -20.71 21.79 -34.39
CA ALA A 506 -19.79 21.89 -35.51
C ALA A 506 -19.05 23.25 -35.42
N PHE A 507 -17.73 23.22 -35.27
CA PHE A 507 -16.91 24.43 -35.30
C PHE A 507 -16.78 24.93 -36.74
N SER A 508 -16.93 26.24 -36.94
CA SER A 508 -16.77 26.85 -38.27
C SER A 508 -15.30 27.05 -38.66
N SER A 509 -14.39 27.08 -37.68
CA SER A 509 -12.95 27.29 -37.89
C SER A 509 -12.09 26.76 -36.72
N LEU A 510 -10.78 26.58 -36.99
CA LEU A 510 -9.81 26.21 -35.96
C LEU A 510 -9.59 27.33 -34.92
N SER A 511 -9.71 28.60 -35.31
CA SER A 511 -9.63 29.74 -34.38
C SER A 511 -10.78 29.73 -33.37
N GLU A 512 -12.01 29.44 -33.82
CA GLU A 512 -13.18 29.33 -32.95
C GLU A 512 -13.00 28.20 -31.91
N PHE A 513 -12.40 27.08 -32.31
CA PHE A 513 -12.05 26.00 -31.38
C PHE A 513 -11.07 26.48 -30.30
N TRP A 514 -9.98 27.14 -30.68
CA TRP A 514 -8.97 27.60 -29.71
C TRP A 514 -9.48 28.68 -28.76
N GLU A 515 -10.34 29.57 -29.25
CA GLU A 515 -11.01 30.57 -28.43
C GLU A 515 -11.90 29.90 -27.37
N ARG A 516 -12.78 28.98 -27.78
CA ARG A 516 -13.63 28.21 -26.87
C ARG A 516 -12.82 27.33 -25.92
N PHE A 517 -11.70 26.76 -26.39
CA PHE A 517 -10.77 26.01 -25.54
C PHE A 517 -10.17 26.88 -24.44
N GLY A 518 -9.70 28.08 -24.79
CA GLY A 518 -9.18 29.05 -23.82
C GLY A 518 -10.21 29.48 -22.77
N GLN A 519 -11.50 29.46 -23.12
CA GLN A 519 -12.61 29.76 -22.21
C GLN A 519 -13.00 28.57 -21.33
N VAL A 520 -12.93 27.33 -21.84
CA VAL A 520 -13.40 26.12 -21.14
C VAL A 520 -12.32 25.46 -20.27
N TRP A 521 -11.06 25.46 -20.73
CA TRP A 521 -9.98 24.74 -20.06
C TRP A 521 -9.64 25.29 -18.65
N PRO A 522 -9.53 26.62 -18.42
CA PRO A 522 -9.24 27.14 -17.09
C PRO A 522 -10.35 26.82 -16.06
N PRO A 523 -11.65 27.03 -16.33
CA PRO A 523 -12.73 26.64 -15.41
C PRO A 523 -12.76 25.13 -15.12
N ALA A 524 -12.61 24.28 -16.15
CA ALA A 524 -12.59 22.82 -15.96
C ALA A 524 -11.41 22.38 -15.07
N THR A 525 -10.25 22.99 -15.27
CA THR A 525 -9.06 22.76 -14.43
C THR A 525 -9.29 23.29 -13.01
N GLY A 526 -9.87 24.49 -12.87
CA GLY A 526 -10.27 25.06 -11.58
C GLY A 526 -11.21 24.14 -10.79
N ILE A 527 -12.22 23.57 -11.43
CA ILE A 527 -13.15 22.58 -10.84
C ILE A 527 -12.41 21.32 -10.38
N ALA A 528 -11.46 20.80 -11.16
CA ALA A 528 -10.68 19.64 -10.76
C ALA A 528 -9.86 19.91 -9.49
N PHE A 529 -9.18 21.07 -9.42
CA PHE A 529 -8.45 21.49 -8.22
C PHE A 529 -9.39 21.74 -7.03
N ALA A 530 -10.56 22.33 -7.26
CA ALA A 530 -11.59 22.56 -6.25
C ALA A 530 -12.07 21.25 -5.62
N LEU A 531 -12.44 20.25 -6.45
CA LEU A 531 -12.87 18.93 -5.99
C LEU A 531 -11.76 18.22 -5.20
N LEU A 532 -10.51 18.31 -5.66
CA LEU A 532 -9.37 17.75 -4.96
C LEU A 532 -9.15 18.41 -3.60
N ALA A 533 -9.30 19.74 -3.53
CA ALA A 533 -9.19 20.51 -2.30
C ALA A 533 -10.30 20.15 -1.31
N LEU A 534 -11.56 20.10 -1.77
CA LEU A 534 -12.72 19.72 -0.96
C LEU A 534 -12.61 18.29 -0.43
N ALA A 535 -12.22 17.33 -1.27
CA ALA A 535 -12.02 15.94 -0.87
C ALA A 535 -10.93 15.82 0.21
N GLY A 536 -9.85 16.58 0.06
CA GLY A 536 -8.78 16.66 1.04
C GLY A 536 -9.27 17.21 2.38
N VAL A 537 -9.79 18.43 2.39
CA VAL A 537 -10.23 19.06 3.64
C VAL A 537 -11.33 18.25 4.33
N SER A 538 -12.25 17.67 3.58
CA SER A 538 -13.27 16.75 4.10
C SER A 538 -12.66 15.52 4.79
N ARG A 539 -11.64 14.89 4.17
CA ARG A 539 -10.93 13.77 4.78
C ARG A 539 -10.24 14.20 6.07
N TRP A 540 -9.54 15.34 6.06
CA TRP A 540 -8.86 15.86 7.24
C TRP A 540 -9.84 16.08 8.40
N LEU A 541 -10.97 16.75 8.15
CA LEU A 541 -12.01 16.98 9.16
C LEU A 541 -12.58 15.68 9.73
N ARG A 542 -12.89 14.71 8.86
CA ARG A 542 -13.42 13.40 9.27
C ARG A 542 -12.44 12.64 10.16
N GLU A 543 -11.16 12.58 9.78
CA GLU A 543 -10.14 11.87 10.54
C GLU A 543 -9.79 12.60 11.85
N ALA A 544 -9.75 13.94 11.85
CA ALA A 544 -9.56 14.74 13.06
C ALA A 544 -10.71 14.51 14.06
N ARG A 545 -11.96 14.45 13.58
CA ARG A 545 -13.14 14.12 14.39
C ARG A 545 -13.04 12.70 14.95
N LEU A 546 -12.68 11.71 14.13
CA LEU A 546 -12.52 10.33 14.58
C LEU A 546 -11.44 10.22 15.66
N ASN A 547 -10.29 10.87 15.46
CA ASN A 547 -9.23 10.92 16.47
C ASN A 547 -9.71 11.58 17.77
N ALA A 548 -10.56 12.59 17.69
CA ALA A 548 -11.14 13.23 18.88
C ALA A 548 -12.13 12.33 19.62
N ILE A 549 -12.87 11.48 18.90
CA ILE A 549 -13.77 10.48 19.50
C ILE A 549 -12.93 9.38 20.18
N LEU A 550 -11.93 8.84 19.49
CA LEU A 550 -11.05 7.81 20.04
C LEU A 550 -10.28 8.32 21.27
N ALA A 551 -9.70 9.51 21.20
CA ALA A 551 -9.00 10.10 22.34
C ALA A 551 -9.92 10.32 23.56
N ARG A 552 -11.22 10.60 23.36
CA ARG A 552 -12.20 10.67 24.45
C ARG A 552 -12.49 9.29 25.03
N ALA A 553 -12.63 8.27 24.18
CA ALA A 553 -12.86 6.90 24.59
C ALA A 553 -11.67 6.35 25.41
N ASP A 554 -10.44 6.69 25.02
CA ASP A 554 -9.21 6.26 25.69
C ASP A 554 -8.90 7.02 27.00
N GLY A 555 -9.73 7.99 27.40
CA GLY A 555 -9.48 8.81 28.60
C GLY A 555 -8.22 9.71 28.53
N LYS A 556 -7.58 9.84 27.36
CA LYS A 556 -6.35 10.63 27.18
C LYS A 556 -6.62 12.13 27.34
N GLY A 557 -5.73 12.82 28.08
CA GLY A 557 -5.98 14.11 28.77
C GLY A 557 -6.34 15.38 27.97
N PRO A 558 -6.36 16.56 28.64
CA PRO A 558 -6.79 17.85 28.08
C PRO A 558 -5.98 18.36 26.87
N VAL A 559 -4.67 18.07 26.84
CA VAL A 559 -3.74 18.54 25.79
C VAL A 559 -4.09 17.95 24.42
N THR A 560 -4.43 16.65 24.38
CA THR A 560 -4.88 15.97 23.15
C THR A 560 -6.19 16.58 22.63
N ARG A 561 -7.09 17.01 23.53
CA ARG A 561 -8.37 17.65 23.16
C ARG A 561 -8.18 19.03 22.56
N ALA A 562 -7.33 19.88 23.16
CA ALA A 562 -7.05 21.21 22.65
C ALA A 562 -6.38 21.15 21.26
N PHE A 563 -5.43 20.24 21.07
CA PHE A 563 -4.76 20.02 19.79
C PHE A 563 -5.74 19.58 18.70
N LEU A 564 -6.59 18.58 18.98
CA LEU A 564 -7.57 18.10 17.99
C LEU A 564 -8.60 19.17 17.63
N ARG A 565 -8.97 20.05 18.58
CA ARG A 565 -9.78 21.24 18.28
C ARG A 565 -9.07 22.22 17.37
N SER A 566 -7.78 22.51 17.61
CA SER A 566 -7.01 23.41 16.76
C SER A 566 -6.88 22.89 15.32
N GLN A 567 -6.71 21.56 15.13
CA GLN A 567 -6.72 20.96 13.80
C GLN A 567 -8.08 21.11 13.11
N ALA A 568 -9.18 20.87 13.83
CA ALA A 568 -10.51 21.00 13.28
C ALA A 568 -10.82 22.45 12.84
N ILE A 569 -10.42 23.43 13.66
CA ILE A 569 -10.58 24.86 13.33
C ILE A 569 -9.74 25.22 12.10
N ALA A 570 -8.47 24.81 12.07
CA ALA A 570 -7.58 25.10 10.95
C ALA A 570 -8.11 24.49 9.64
N ALA A 571 -8.57 23.24 9.68
CA ALA A 571 -9.20 22.58 8.55
C ALA A 571 -10.50 23.28 8.12
N ALA A 572 -11.32 23.73 9.07
CA ALA A 572 -12.56 24.46 8.77
C ALA A 572 -12.29 25.82 8.11
N LEU A 573 -11.25 26.55 8.55
CA LEU A 573 -10.84 27.80 7.91
C LEU A 573 -10.35 27.56 6.47
N CYS A 574 -9.54 26.53 6.25
CA CYS A 574 -9.14 26.11 4.89
C CYS A 574 -10.36 25.74 4.03
N PHE A 575 -11.35 25.04 4.61
CA PHE A 575 -12.59 24.68 3.92
C PHE A 575 -13.36 25.93 3.48
N LEU A 576 -13.61 26.86 4.40
CA LEU A 576 -14.37 28.07 4.13
C LEU A 576 -13.69 28.94 3.08
N GLY A 577 -12.36 29.12 3.16
CA GLY A 577 -11.61 29.86 2.14
C GLY A 577 -11.67 29.21 0.77
N THR A 578 -11.53 27.88 0.71
CA THR A 578 -11.62 27.12 -0.55
C THR A 578 -13.03 27.18 -1.14
N ALA A 579 -14.06 26.95 -0.32
CA ALA A 579 -15.46 27.00 -0.74
C ALA A 579 -15.85 28.41 -1.21
N ALA A 580 -15.41 29.46 -0.50
CA ALA A 580 -15.66 30.84 -0.91
C ALA A 580 -14.99 31.16 -2.26
N ALA A 581 -13.75 30.72 -2.48
CA ALA A 581 -13.06 30.89 -3.76
C ALA A 581 -13.78 30.15 -4.91
N ILE A 582 -14.25 28.92 -4.67
CA ILE A 582 -15.02 28.15 -5.64
C ILE A 582 -16.35 28.83 -5.96
N LEU A 583 -17.12 29.21 -4.93
CA LEU A 583 -18.42 29.85 -5.12
C LEU A 583 -18.28 31.19 -5.84
N LEU A 584 -17.22 31.96 -5.56
CA LEU A 584 -16.93 33.20 -6.27
C LEU A 584 -16.58 32.92 -7.74
N GLY A 585 -15.75 31.91 -8.01
CA GLY A 585 -15.42 31.49 -9.38
C GLY A 585 -16.65 31.07 -10.19
N VAL A 586 -17.45 30.17 -9.61
CA VAL A 586 -18.70 29.68 -10.23
C VAL A 586 -19.71 30.81 -10.42
N ALA A 587 -19.85 31.72 -9.44
CA ALA A 587 -20.75 32.86 -9.56
C ALA A 587 -20.30 33.81 -10.69
N ILE A 588 -19.00 34.08 -10.83
CA ILE A 588 -18.48 34.91 -11.93
C ILE A 588 -18.71 34.20 -13.27
N ASP A 589 -18.44 32.89 -13.36
CA ASP A 589 -18.67 32.10 -14.57
C ASP A 589 -20.15 32.07 -14.96
N PHE A 590 -21.06 31.96 -13.99
CA PHE A 590 -22.50 31.96 -14.21
C PHE A 590 -23.00 33.36 -14.64
N CYS A 591 -22.49 34.43 -14.04
CA CYS A 591 -22.78 35.81 -14.47
C CYS A 591 -22.18 36.15 -15.83
N ALA A 592 -21.15 35.44 -16.28
CA ALA A 592 -20.49 35.64 -17.56
C ALA A 592 -21.15 34.92 -18.74
N PHE A 593 -22.22 34.14 -18.49
CA PHE A 593 -22.81 33.22 -19.48
C PHE A 593 -23.95 33.81 -20.34
N ASP A 594 -24.29 35.10 -20.15
CA ASP A 594 -25.19 35.82 -21.05
C ASP A 594 -24.39 36.25 -22.31
N PRO A 595 -24.92 36.10 -23.55
CA PRO A 595 -24.22 36.45 -24.78
C PRO A 595 -24.11 37.97 -24.95
N ALA A 596 -23.30 38.57 -24.09
CA ALA A 596 -22.95 39.97 -24.09
C ALA A 596 -21.43 40.08 -24.37
N PRO A 597 -20.93 41.26 -24.79
CA PRO A 597 -19.76 41.39 -25.64
C PRO A 597 -18.48 40.85 -25.00
N ILE A 598 -17.45 40.63 -25.84
CA ILE A 598 -16.06 40.17 -25.60
C ILE A 598 -15.52 40.36 -24.16
N GLY A 599 -15.90 41.43 -23.45
CA GLY A 599 -15.58 41.65 -22.04
C GLY A 599 -16.03 40.54 -21.06
N LEU A 600 -17.19 39.90 -21.25
CA LEU A 600 -17.67 38.84 -20.33
C LEU A 600 -16.89 37.52 -20.49
N ALA A 601 -16.48 37.18 -21.72
CA ALA A 601 -15.61 36.03 -21.96
C ALA A 601 -14.23 36.21 -21.32
N CYS A 602 -13.67 37.41 -21.37
CA CYS A 602 -12.44 37.74 -20.63
C CYS A 602 -12.63 37.61 -19.11
N LEU A 603 -13.78 38.04 -18.57
CA LEU A 603 -14.08 37.91 -17.14
C LEU A 603 -14.21 36.44 -16.70
N ALA A 604 -14.86 35.58 -17.49
CA ALA A 604 -14.94 34.14 -17.21
C ALA A 604 -13.55 33.49 -17.21
N ALA A 605 -12.70 33.80 -18.20
CA ALA A 605 -11.33 33.32 -18.23
C ALA A 605 -10.55 33.78 -16.99
N ILE A 606 -10.63 35.06 -16.63
CA ILE A 606 -9.99 35.62 -15.43
C ILE A 606 -10.49 34.90 -14.17
N ALA A 607 -11.78 34.65 -14.06
CA ALA A 607 -12.37 33.92 -12.93
C ALA A 607 -11.91 32.46 -12.85
N GLY A 608 -11.81 31.77 -13.99
CA GLY A 608 -11.24 30.43 -14.08
C GLY A 608 -9.78 30.40 -13.61
N TYR A 609 -8.95 31.34 -14.06
CA TYR A 609 -7.55 31.46 -13.60
C TYR A 609 -7.45 31.82 -12.12
N ALA A 610 -8.31 32.70 -11.62
CA ALA A 610 -8.37 33.06 -10.21
C ALA A 610 -8.76 31.85 -9.34
N THR A 611 -9.76 31.06 -9.78
CA THR A 611 -10.20 29.83 -9.11
C THR A 611 -9.08 28.79 -9.07
N LEU A 612 -8.38 28.60 -10.19
CA LEU A 612 -7.22 27.71 -10.28
C LEU A 612 -6.11 28.16 -9.32
N ALA A 613 -5.71 29.44 -9.36
CA ALA A 613 -4.67 29.99 -8.51
C ALA A 613 -5.02 29.88 -7.02
N ALA A 614 -6.26 30.23 -6.64
CA ALA A 614 -6.74 30.12 -5.26
C ALA A 614 -6.77 28.66 -4.78
N SER A 615 -7.24 27.73 -5.61
CA SER A 615 -7.31 26.31 -5.25
C SER A 615 -5.90 25.69 -5.13
N ALA A 616 -4.99 26.02 -6.04
CA ALA A 616 -3.59 25.59 -5.96
C ALA A 616 -2.89 26.15 -4.71
N ALA A 617 -3.10 27.44 -4.41
CA ALA A 617 -2.58 28.08 -3.20
C ALA A 617 -3.16 27.44 -1.92
N ALA A 618 -4.46 27.12 -1.90
CA ALA A 618 -5.11 26.45 -0.77
C ALA A 618 -4.55 25.05 -0.52
N ILE A 619 -4.30 24.26 -1.57
CA ILE A 619 -3.64 22.95 -1.48
C ILE A 619 -2.22 23.11 -0.94
N ALA A 620 -1.43 24.04 -1.48
CA ALA A 620 -0.06 24.28 -1.04
C ALA A 620 0.01 24.75 0.42
N ALA A 621 -0.84 25.71 0.81
CA ALA A 621 -0.95 26.18 2.19
C ALA A 621 -1.35 25.06 3.14
N SER A 622 -2.26 24.18 2.72
CA SER A 622 -2.66 22.99 3.49
C SER A 622 -1.49 22.03 3.71
N PHE A 623 -0.60 21.84 2.71
CA PHE A 623 0.60 21.03 2.89
C PHE A 623 1.50 21.61 3.99
N LEU A 624 1.80 22.91 3.92
CA LEU A 624 2.67 23.59 4.85
C LEU A 624 2.09 23.58 6.27
N LEU A 625 0.80 23.86 6.40
CA LEU A 625 0.09 23.87 7.66
C LEU A 625 0.05 22.49 8.31
N GLN A 626 -0.29 21.44 7.56
CA GLN A 626 -0.29 20.08 8.09
C GLN A 626 1.11 19.63 8.50
N ALA A 627 2.13 19.91 7.69
CA ALA A 627 3.52 19.58 8.02
C ALA A 627 4.00 20.36 9.26
N ALA A 628 3.60 21.62 9.43
CA ALA A 628 3.88 22.40 10.63
C ALA A 628 3.19 21.83 11.88
N ILE A 629 1.90 21.48 11.77
CA ILE A 629 1.13 20.83 12.85
C ILE A 629 1.78 19.51 13.24
N ASN A 630 2.14 18.67 12.27
CA ASN A 630 2.83 17.40 12.51
C ASN A 630 4.18 17.61 13.17
N ARG A 631 4.96 18.61 12.74
CA ARG A 631 6.26 18.95 13.35
C ARG A 631 6.12 19.42 14.80
N LEU A 632 5.13 20.27 15.09
CA LEU A 632 4.85 20.73 16.46
C LEU A 632 4.46 19.56 17.35
N TYR A 633 3.72 18.59 16.80
CA TYR A 633 3.29 17.40 17.53
C TYR A 633 4.40 16.36 17.70
N THR A 634 5.29 16.20 16.72
CA THR A 634 6.38 15.21 16.73
C THR A 634 7.64 15.67 17.45
N ARG A 635 7.77 16.96 17.78
CA ARG A 635 8.86 17.42 18.65
C ARG A 635 8.77 16.65 19.98
N PRO A 636 9.83 15.91 20.38
CA PRO A 636 9.88 15.34 21.71
C PRO A 636 9.65 16.48 22.71
N ALA A 637 8.80 16.25 23.72
CA ALA A 637 8.60 17.21 24.78
C ALA A 637 9.99 17.67 25.24
N ALA A 638 10.24 18.97 25.20
CA ALA A 638 11.54 19.51 25.57
C ALA A 638 11.88 18.92 26.94
N ARG A 639 13.04 18.25 27.06
CA ARG A 639 13.46 17.64 28.32
C ARG A 639 13.23 18.69 29.41
N PRO A 640 12.48 18.38 30.49
CA PRO A 640 12.40 19.30 31.61
C PRO A 640 13.85 19.64 31.97
N LYS A 641 14.18 20.93 31.94
CA LYS A 641 15.52 21.36 32.38
C LYS A 641 15.67 20.79 33.79
N PRO A 642 16.73 20.03 34.09
CA PRO A 642 16.95 19.53 35.44
C PRO A 642 16.84 20.73 36.38
N GLY A 643 15.98 20.60 37.38
CA GLY A 643 15.67 21.68 38.32
C GLY A 643 16.96 22.27 38.88
N ARG A 644 17.07 23.59 38.80
CA ARG A 644 18.00 24.37 39.60
C ARG A 644 17.36 24.63 40.96
#